data_AF-A0A7V8UCW2-F1
#
_entry.id   AF-A0A7V8UCW2-F1
#
_cell.length_a   1.000
_cell.length_b   1.000
_cell.length_c   1.000
_cell.angle_alpha   90.00
_cell.angle_beta   90.00
_cell.angle_gamma   90.00
#
_symmetry.space_group_name_H-M   'P 1'
#
loop_
_entity.id
_entity.type
_entity.pdbx_description
1 polymer ?
#
loop_
_entity_poly.entity_id
_entity_poly.type
_entity_poly.pdbx_seq_one_letter_code
_entity_poly.pdbx_strand_id
1 'polypeptide(L)'
;MNTQVHRKTPVVAVVDGRAGPVRRVDYLRGSRSDQTQRLVTAQAYDAAGRIVDQWDPRFHGTQTINLHSIYSLSGTPLRTENIDAGLRCELLGLAGQRLHSWNARHSEQQTRYDSQLRPTLIRERGQDQAWITVGRLRYGTPSTEDALHNRCGKLLEQYDTAGLVTVDDYSLAGLPLNQRQRFLDTLELPDWPDDKAGRERLLESARYDTQWRYDALGDALGQTDAKGHSQRIELDVAGQPKSVHLQWADSSAVELIADEFRYSAAGQRQAYTAGNGVNITFTYDPADGRLTELKATKGSDVHQHLSYLYDLVGNVTSITDHTHVVRYHANQRCEGVRTFLYDSLYRLESATGLEIPGTGTQPGLPGLISPSNLTLRTPYTQHYEYDHGGNLEKLIHNSATPGQAHTLRLTIDPSSNRCLQWQKGEAYLDDTLGFDAGGNQLRLPSSGQRLTWNWRNQLHKVTQVQRDDGEDDAEHYSYNAQGMRMRKLHSARAASFTHVRDVRYLPGLEIRTLDDTEELHVCTLQGPASNIRGLYWAKGRPTEIEQGQLRYSLDDHLGSLVMELDQDARLISHEGYYPFGGTAWWAADSQIQASYKTVRYSGKERDASGLYYYGFRYYAPWMMRWINPDPAGPVDGLNLYAMVGNNPVRYSDSLGLNRGDALHTLMTGRTTQILQGGPNPLPILTGGHRKMMEKRNAYFKEHPEAEAFLKKNRDGNLVAHAGFEIPGSTPDELVRVTDLFNIPLPDQLELGVHGVEEFRPAIQGVEQDDPVSSGIFKFGDVSLYERLLENKIVEVFNDAKRPIKIYRGANPEPVDLAGLEHEMPLIQPMIKERIQAHIVAGRQYLPKSAGLPGMHAESIGAHLALAFQKSMTGALDPSQILVVTQKLKGAKVALDFPACFNCANILMGPDDSQGDFKPFGVRTGRVDLTHSRWNSAVRPFI
;
A
#
# COMPACT_ATOMS: atom_id res chain seq x y z
N MET A 1 -6.27 -14.64 39.99
CA MET A 1 -7.08 -15.22 38.88
C MET A 1 -7.13 -14.17 37.77
N ASN A 2 -6.68 -14.51 36.55
CA ASN A 2 -6.25 -13.54 35.53
C ASN A 2 -7.37 -13.26 34.48
N THR A 3 -7.55 -11.98 34.10
CA THR A 3 -8.84 -11.26 33.92
C THR A 3 -9.18 -10.77 32.49
N GLN A 4 -8.61 -11.30 31.40
CA GLN A 4 -8.77 -10.74 30.04
C GLN A 4 -9.29 -11.74 28.98
N VAL A 5 -10.04 -11.24 27.98
CA VAL A 5 -10.59 -12.01 26.84
C VAL A 5 -9.48 -12.72 26.05
N HIS A 6 -8.31 -12.08 25.92
CA HIS A 6 -7.14 -12.58 25.17
C HIS A 6 -6.33 -13.68 25.88
N ARG A 7 -6.72 -14.08 27.11
CA ARG A 7 -5.98 -15.10 27.85
C ARG A 7 -6.10 -16.45 27.15
N LYS A 8 -4.96 -17.02 26.72
CA LYS A 8 -4.89 -18.29 25.96
C LYS A 8 -5.61 -18.23 24.61
N THR A 9 -5.49 -17.11 23.91
CA THR A 9 -5.94 -17.00 22.51
C THR A 9 -4.76 -16.69 21.57
N PRO A 10 -3.71 -17.53 21.53
CA PRO A 10 -2.59 -17.31 20.62
C PRO A 10 -3.00 -17.53 19.17
N VAL A 11 -2.18 -17.09 18.22
CA VAL A 11 -2.26 -17.55 16.83
C VAL A 11 -1.22 -18.67 16.67
N VAL A 12 -1.65 -19.86 16.24
CA VAL A 12 -0.75 -21.02 16.10
C VAL A 12 -0.61 -21.38 14.64
N ALA A 13 0.62 -21.35 14.13
CA ALA A 13 0.95 -21.91 12.82
C ALA A 13 1.34 -23.39 12.97
N VAL A 14 0.72 -24.26 12.18
CA VAL A 14 1.02 -25.69 12.09
C VAL A 14 1.71 -25.94 10.77
N VAL A 15 2.86 -26.62 10.82
CA VAL A 15 3.67 -26.93 9.65
C VAL A 15 3.70 -28.44 9.39
N ASP A 16 3.85 -28.84 8.13
CA ASP A 16 4.08 -30.24 7.75
C ASP A 16 5.56 -30.63 7.81
N GLY A 17 5.87 -31.88 7.43
CA GLY A 17 7.25 -32.39 7.37
C GLY A 17 8.16 -31.69 6.35
N ARG A 18 7.63 -30.79 5.50
CA ARG A 18 8.37 -29.94 4.57
C ARG A 18 8.54 -28.51 5.10
N ALA A 19 8.13 -28.26 6.34
CA ALA A 19 8.05 -26.94 6.96
C ALA A 19 7.10 -25.96 6.24
N GLY A 20 6.14 -26.46 5.44
CA GLY A 20 5.09 -25.65 4.83
C GLY A 20 3.93 -25.40 5.79
N PRO A 21 3.39 -24.17 5.92
CA PRO A 21 2.27 -23.87 6.79
C PRO A 21 0.97 -24.54 6.31
N VAL A 22 0.55 -25.63 6.94
CA VAL A 22 -0.67 -26.36 6.57
C VAL A 22 -1.91 -25.87 7.28
N ARG A 23 -1.76 -25.31 8.49
CA ARG A 23 -2.89 -24.73 9.22
C ARG A 23 -2.46 -23.49 9.98
N ARG A 24 -3.39 -22.54 10.09
CA ARG A 24 -3.37 -21.47 11.06
C ARG A 24 -4.55 -21.70 11.99
N VAL A 25 -4.29 -21.71 13.29
CA VAL A 25 -5.30 -21.90 14.32
C VAL A 25 -5.41 -20.62 15.13
N ASP A 26 -6.54 -19.95 14.98
CA ASP A 26 -6.93 -18.80 15.77
C ASP A 26 -7.92 -19.24 16.85
N TYR A 27 -7.97 -18.51 17.97
CA TYR A 27 -8.81 -18.86 19.11
C TYR A 27 -9.77 -17.71 19.41
N LEU A 28 -11.05 -17.94 19.16
CA LEU A 28 -12.12 -16.96 19.30
C LEU A 28 -12.76 -17.02 20.70
N ARG A 29 -12.96 -15.85 21.29
CA ARG A 29 -13.69 -15.62 22.53
C ARG A 29 -14.24 -14.19 22.52
N GLY A 30 -15.54 -14.01 22.74
CA GLY A 30 -16.15 -12.68 22.84
C GLY A 30 -16.16 -12.16 24.29
N SER A 31 -16.67 -12.97 25.22
CA SER A 31 -16.73 -12.64 26.64
C SER A 31 -15.77 -13.47 27.50
N ARG A 32 -15.46 -12.98 28.70
CA ARG A 32 -14.60 -13.70 29.66
C ARG A 32 -15.18 -15.05 30.10
N SER A 33 -16.50 -15.19 30.12
CA SER A 33 -17.20 -16.42 30.51
C SER A 33 -17.33 -17.43 29.38
N ASP A 34 -17.02 -17.02 28.14
CA ASP A 34 -17.23 -17.88 26.98
C ASP A 34 -16.14 -18.95 26.89
N GLN A 35 -16.55 -20.15 26.50
CA GLN A 35 -15.60 -21.19 26.11
C GLN A 35 -14.91 -20.76 24.83
N THR A 36 -13.59 -20.93 24.79
CA THR A 36 -12.79 -20.55 23.62
C THR A 36 -13.08 -21.49 22.47
N GLN A 37 -13.40 -20.93 21.31
CA GLN A 37 -13.62 -21.66 20.08
C GLN A 37 -12.33 -21.71 19.27
N ARG A 38 -12.03 -22.86 18.67
CA ARG A 38 -10.85 -23.06 17.84
C ARG A 38 -11.24 -22.90 16.37
N LEU A 39 -10.72 -21.87 15.71
CA LEU A 39 -10.92 -21.60 14.30
C LEU A 39 -9.70 -22.04 13.52
N VAL A 40 -9.88 -22.83 12.46
CA VAL A 40 -8.76 -23.40 11.69
C VAL A 40 -8.85 -22.99 10.23
N THR A 41 -7.96 -22.11 9.80
CA THR A 41 -7.66 -21.92 8.38
C THR A 41 -6.69 -23.02 7.96
N ALA A 42 -6.94 -23.68 6.83
CA ALA A 42 -6.14 -24.80 6.36
C ALA A 42 -5.69 -24.61 4.91
N GLN A 43 -4.59 -25.26 4.56
CA GLN A 43 -4.01 -25.25 3.22
C GLN A 43 -3.53 -26.65 2.86
N ALA A 44 -3.78 -27.09 1.63
CA ALA A 44 -3.22 -28.31 1.07
C ALA A 44 -2.18 -27.98 0.01
N TYR A 45 -1.23 -28.90 -0.15
CA TYR A 45 -0.09 -28.74 -1.02
C TYR A 45 0.02 -29.91 -1.99
N ASP A 46 0.44 -29.65 -3.22
CA ASP A 46 0.83 -30.71 -4.14
C ASP A 46 2.21 -31.32 -3.80
N ALA A 47 2.64 -32.30 -4.59
CA ALA A 47 3.92 -32.96 -4.44
C ALA A 47 5.13 -32.01 -4.62
N ALA A 48 4.96 -30.90 -5.34
CA ALA A 48 5.99 -29.88 -5.52
C ALA A 48 6.00 -28.83 -4.40
N GLY A 49 5.11 -28.94 -3.40
CA GLY A 49 5.03 -28.01 -2.28
C GLY A 49 4.35 -26.68 -2.60
N ARG A 50 3.52 -26.63 -3.66
CA ARG A 50 2.70 -25.46 -3.99
C ARG A 50 1.34 -25.59 -3.34
N ILE A 51 0.78 -24.49 -2.83
CA ILE A 51 -0.54 -24.48 -2.18
C ILE A 51 -1.61 -24.68 -3.25
N VAL A 52 -2.31 -25.81 -3.25
CA VAL A 52 -3.35 -26.11 -4.24
C VAL A 52 -4.75 -25.83 -3.73
N ASP A 53 -5.00 -25.98 -2.42
CA ASP A 53 -6.31 -25.73 -1.82
C ASP A 53 -6.16 -24.90 -0.55
N GLN A 54 -7.15 -24.04 -0.29
CA GLN A 54 -7.23 -23.26 0.95
C GLN A 54 -8.66 -23.27 1.47
N TRP A 55 -8.79 -23.36 2.80
CA TRP A 55 -10.06 -23.34 3.53
C TRP A 55 -10.01 -22.31 4.64
N ASP A 56 -11.06 -21.52 4.77
CA ASP A 56 -11.32 -20.70 5.95
C ASP A 56 -11.88 -21.59 7.09
N PRO A 57 -12.02 -21.05 8.32
CA PRO A 57 -12.52 -21.82 9.45
C PRO A 57 -13.95 -22.36 9.29
N ARG A 58 -14.79 -21.74 8.47
CA ARG A 58 -16.16 -22.18 8.22
C ARG A 58 -16.21 -23.40 7.30
N PHE A 59 -15.31 -23.47 6.33
CA PHE A 59 -15.26 -24.56 5.35
C PHE A 59 -14.25 -25.67 5.65
N HIS A 60 -13.33 -25.46 6.59
CA HIS A 60 -12.36 -26.49 6.95
C HIS A 60 -13.04 -27.76 7.49
N GLY A 61 -12.79 -28.90 6.83
CA GLY A 61 -13.44 -30.19 7.13
C GLY A 61 -14.68 -30.49 6.27
N THR A 62 -15.04 -29.58 5.36
CA THR A 62 -16.10 -29.77 4.36
C THR A 62 -15.51 -30.03 2.96
N GLN A 63 -16.36 -30.28 1.97
CA GLN A 63 -15.94 -30.40 0.56
C GLN A 63 -15.76 -29.04 -0.14
N THR A 64 -16.25 -27.95 0.44
CA THR A 64 -16.14 -26.61 -0.16
C THR A 64 -14.75 -26.06 0.04
N ILE A 65 -14.03 -25.72 -1.03
CA ILE A 65 -12.67 -25.18 -1.01
C ILE A 65 -12.73 -23.69 -1.32
N ASN A 66 -12.22 -22.80 -0.46
CA ASN A 66 -12.26 -21.36 -0.72
C ASN A 66 -11.48 -20.96 -1.97
N LEU A 67 -10.29 -21.53 -2.15
CA LEU A 67 -9.42 -21.24 -3.27
C LEU A 67 -8.69 -22.52 -3.71
N HIS A 68 -8.99 -23.00 -4.90
CA HIS A 68 -8.25 -24.04 -5.59
C HIS A 68 -7.32 -23.43 -6.65
N SER A 69 -6.09 -23.93 -6.80
CA SER A 69 -5.09 -23.42 -7.74
C SER A 69 -4.35 -24.53 -8.47
N ILE A 70 -4.22 -24.37 -9.78
CA ILE A 70 -3.42 -25.23 -10.67
C ILE A 70 -2.25 -24.42 -11.22
N TYR A 71 -1.06 -25.01 -11.17
CA TYR A 71 0.19 -24.33 -11.47
C TYR A 71 0.91 -24.92 -12.69
N SER A 72 1.66 -24.08 -13.39
CA SER A 72 2.72 -24.51 -14.30
C SER A 72 3.82 -25.25 -13.51
N LEU A 73 4.66 -26.03 -14.18
CA LEU A 73 5.82 -26.67 -13.55
C LEU A 73 6.78 -25.66 -12.90
N SER A 74 6.83 -24.42 -13.39
CA SER A 74 7.63 -23.32 -12.81
C SER A 74 6.98 -22.67 -11.57
N GLY A 75 5.79 -23.12 -11.15
CA GLY A 75 5.09 -22.62 -9.97
C GLY A 75 4.24 -21.37 -10.23
N THR A 76 3.94 -21.06 -11.49
CA THR A 76 3.05 -19.94 -11.83
C THR A 76 1.59 -20.40 -11.82
N PRO A 77 0.66 -19.73 -11.13
CA PRO A 77 -0.77 -20.05 -11.21
C PRO A 77 -1.26 -19.91 -12.65
N LEU A 78 -1.87 -20.97 -13.19
CA LEU A 78 -2.48 -20.98 -14.52
C LEU A 78 -4.01 -20.95 -14.43
N ARG A 79 -4.56 -21.53 -13.38
CA ARG A 79 -5.99 -21.56 -13.10
C ARG A 79 -6.21 -21.43 -11.60
N THR A 80 -7.11 -20.53 -11.22
CA THR A 80 -7.53 -20.34 -9.83
C THR A 80 -9.05 -20.36 -9.80
N GLU A 81 -9.63 -21.14 -8.90
CA GLU A 81 -11.07 -21.18 -8.64
C GLU A 81 -11.31 -20.72 -7.22
N ASN A 82 -12.01 -19.61 -7.07
CA ASN A 82 -12.35 -19.06 -5.79
C ASN A 82 -13.88 -19.07 -5.61
N ILE A 83 -14.39 -19.48 -4.46
CA ILE A 83 -15.85 -19.54 -4.21
C ILE A 83 -16.50 -18.16 -4.19
N ASP A 84 -15.73 -17.12 -3.87
CA ASP A 84 -16.19 -15.73 -3.85
C ASP A 84 -16.04 -15.12 -5.25
N ALA A 85 -14.86 -15.19 -5.87
CA ALA A 85 -14.52 -14.50 -7.13
C ALA A 85 -14.65 -15.34 -8.43
N GLY A 86 -14.98 -16.62 -8.31
CA GLY A 86 -15.10 -17.55 -9.42
C GLY A 86 -13.75 -18.01 -10.02
N LEU A 87 -13.83 -18.57 -11.24
CA LEU A 87 -12.70 -19.02 -12.04
C LEU A 87 -11.90 -17.84 -12.63
N ARG A 88 -10.57 -17.97 -12.62
CA ARG A 88 -9.64 -17.19 -13.45
C ARG A 88 -8.61 -18.13 -14.07
N CYS A 89 -8.35 -17.98 -15.36
CA CYS A 89 -7.30 -18.70 -16.06
C CYS A 89 -6.38 -17.71 -16.76
N GLU A 90 -5.08 -18.01 -16.81
CA GLU A 90 -4.08 -17.21 -17.50
C GLU A 90 -3.19 -18.06 -18.38
N LEU A 91 -2.93 -17.56 -19.59
CA LEU A 91 -1.90 -18.06 -20.49
C LEU A 91 -0.79 -17.02 -20.56
N LEU A 92 0.38 -17.41 -20.07
CA LEU A 92 1.57 -16.56 -20.06
C LEU A 92 2.52 -16.95 -21.20
N GLY A 93 3.23 -15.96 -21.73
CA GLY A 93 4.35 -16.18 -22.63
C GLY A 93 5.61 -16.61 -21.89
N LEU A 94 6.67 -16.90 -22.65
CA LEU A 94 7.94 -17.40 -22.11
C LEU A 94 8.62 -16.44 -21.11
N ALA A 95 8.34 -15.13 -21.21
CA ALA A 95 8.88 -14.11 -20.31
C ALA A 95 7.89 -13.74 -19.18
N GLY A 96 6.81 -14.52 -19.00
CA GLY A 96 5.78 -14.27 -17.99
C GLY A 96 4.75 -13.20 -18.37
N GLN A 97 4.84 -12.63 -19.57
CA GLN A 97 3.87 -11.65 -20.06
C GLN A 97 2.51 -12.32 -20.31
N ARG A 98 1.41 -11.68 -19.90
CA ARG A 98 0.06 -12.23 -20.04
C ARG A 98 -0.43 -12.15 -21.48
N LEU A 99 -0.52 -13.30 -22.16
CA LEU A 99 -1.00 -13.37 -23.53
C LEU A 99 -2.53 -13.42 -23.59
N HIS A 100 -3.12 -14.27 -22.74
CA HIS A 100 -4.57 -14.41 -22.63
C HIS A 100 -5.01 -14.58 -21.18
N SER A 101 -6.22 -14.15 -20.88
CA SER A 101 -6.90 -14.46 -19.62
C SER A 101 -8.38 -14.71 -19.83
N TRP A 102 -8.94 -15.57 -18.99
CA TRP A 102 -10.37 -15.92 -18.94
C TRP A 102 -10.88 -15.77 -17.51
N ASN A 103 -12.14 -15.38 -17.35
CA ASN A 103 -12.79 -15.30 -16.05
C ASN A 103 -14.08 -16.14 -15.98
N ALA A 104 -14.66 -16.21 -14.79
CA ALA A 104 -15.88 -16.97 -14.49
C ALA A 104 -17.11 -16.54 -15.28
N ARG A 105 -17.12 -15.32 -15.81
CA ARG A 105 -18.19 -14.76 -16.65
C ARG A 105 -17.93 -15.01 -18.14
N HIS A 106 -17.02 -15.94 -18.46
CA HIS A 106 -16.56 -16.25 -19.81
C HIS A 106 -16.05 -15.02 -20.59
N SER A 107 -15.58 -13.99 -19.88
CA SER A 107 -14.91 -12.86 -20.52
C SER A 107 -13.48 -13.23 -20.81
N GLU A 108 -13.00 -12.81 -21.97
CA GLU A 108 -11.65 -13.08 -22.45
C GLU A 108 -10.91 -11.77 -22.69
N GLN A 109 -9.62 -11.75 -22.37
CA GLN A 109 -8.73 -10.66 -22.75
C GLN A 109 -7.50 -11.24 -23.46
N GLN A 110 -7.05 -10.56 -24.50
CA GLN A 110 -5.81 -10.84 -25.21
C GLN A 110 -4.92 -9.59 -25.22
N THR A 111 -3.63 -9.76 -24.93
CA THR A 111 -2.63 -8.68 -25.06
C THR A 111 -1.58 -9.04 -26.10
N ARG A 112 -1.31 -8.12 -27.03
CA ARG A 112 -0.17 -8.21 -27.95
C ARG A 112 0.96 -7.33 -27.48
N TYR A 113 2.17 -7.75 -27.80
CA TYR A 113 3.40 -7.10 -27.38
C TYR A 113 4.29 -6.80 -28.58
N ASP A 114 5.13 -5.79 -28.47
CA ASP A 114 6.25 -5.57 -29.41
C ASP A 114 7.44 -6.49 -29.10
N SER A 115 8.53 -6.35 -29.87
CA SER A 115 9.76 -7.13 -29.69
C SER A 115 10.50 -6.85 -28.37
N GLN A 116 10.12 -5.80 -27.63
CA GLN A 116 10.65 -5.46 -26.31
C GLN A 116 9.69 -5.88 -25.19
N LEU A 117 8.66 -6.69 -25.50
CA LEU A 117 7.65 -7.16 -24.55
C LEU A 117 6.83 -6.02 -23.92
N ARG A 118 6.64 -4.91 -24.63
CA ARG A 118 5.75 -3.83 -24.21
C ARG A 118 4.36 -4.03 -24.83
N PRO A 119 3.26 -3.91 -24.07
CA PRO A 119 1.91 -4.06 -24.62
C PRO A 119 1.64 -3.05 -25.73
N THR A 120 1.11 -3.47 -26.87
CA THR A 120 0.75 -2.59 -28.00
C THR A 120 -0.74 -2.61 -28.33
N LEU A 121 -1.43 -3.72 -28.03
CA LEU A 121 -2.85 -3.93 -28.30
C LEU A 121 -3.47 -4.74 -27.17
N ILE A 122 -4.64 -4.32 -26.70
CA ILE A 122 -5.46 -5.08 -25.75
C ILE A 122 -6.84 -5.27 -26.38
N ARG A 123 -7.29 -6.53 -26.47
CA ARG A 123 -8.61 -6.89 -26.97
C ARG A 123 -9.39 -7.64 -25.91
N GLU A 124 -10.71 -7.47 -25.92
CA GLU A 124 -11.63 -8.15 -25.02
C GLU A 124 -12.87 -8.65 -25.74
N ARG A 125 -13.52 -9.66 -25.17
CA ARG A 125 -14.88 -10.08 -25.53
C ARG A 125 -15.58 -10.69 -24.33
N GLY A 126 -16.91 -10.56 -24.28
CA GLY A 126 -17.75 -11.39 -23.44
C GLY A 126 -18.05 -12.75 -24.08
N GLN A 127 -18.87 -13.55 -23.38
CA GLN A 127 -19.37 -14.82 -23.89
C GLN A 127 -20.11 -14.62 -25.22
N ASP A 128 -19.74 -15.40 -26.24
CA ASP A 128 -20.36 -15.39 -27.57
C ASP A 128 -20.40 -14.01 -28.27
N GLN A 129 -19.55 -13.07 -27.84
CA GLN A 129 -19.44 -11.73 -28.40
C GLN A 129 -18.19 -11.60 -29.29
N ALA A 130 -18.24 -10.63 -30.21
CA ALA A 130 -17.11 -10.30 -31.07
C ALA A 130 -15.95 -9.68 -30.26
N TRP A 131 -14.72 -9.89 -30.73
CA TRP A 131 -13.54 -9.24 -30.17
C TRP A 131 -13.55 -7.75 -30.48
N ILE A 132 -13.50 -6.93 -29.43
CA ILE A 132 -13.29 -5.49 -29.53
C ILE A 132 -11.89 -5.10 -29.04
N THR A 133 -11.35 -4.03 -29.59
CA THR A 133 -10.05 -3.48 -29.24
C THR A 133 -10.23 -2.38 -28.19
N VAL A 134 -10.01 -2.72 -26.92
CA VAL A 134 -10.20 -1.78 -25.80
C VAL A 134 -8.95 -0.99 -25.47
N GLY A 135 -7.78 -1.32 -26.04
CA GLY A 135 -6.58 -0.53 -25.84
C GLY A 135 -5.55 -0.61 -26.96
N ARG A 136 -4.87 0.51 -27.21
CA ARG A 136 -3.74 0.65 -28.14
C ARG A 136 -2.68 1.53 -27.51
N LEU A 137 -1.44 1.09 -27.55
CA LEU A 137 -0.33 1.78 -26.90
C LEU A 137 0.79 2.06 -27.91
N ARG A 138 1.32 3.28 -27.87
CA ARG A 138 2.46 3.72 -28.69
C ARG A 138 3.58 4.20 -27.79
N TYR A 139 4.81 3.80 -28.10
CA TYR A 139 6.00 4.17 -27.34
C TYR A 139 6.97 5.00 -28.19
N GLY A 140 7.78 5.81 -27.53
CA GLY A 140 8.85 6.56 -28.17
C GLY A 140 9.95 5.64 -28.67
N THR A 141 10.55 6.06 -29.78
CA THR A 141 11.62 5.38 -30.51
C THR A 141 12.99 5.94 -30.09
N PRO A 142 14.12 5.33 -30.48
CA PRO A 142 15.44 5.93 -30.23
C PRO A 142 15.78 7.06 -31.23
N SER A 143 14.78 7.80 -31.73
CA SER A 143 14.99 8.91 -32.66
C SER A 143 15.57 10.13 -31.93
N THR A 144 16.26 11.02 -32.66
CA THR A 144 16.77 12.29 -32.10
C THR A 144 15.64 13.11 -31.49
N GLU A 145 14.48 13.13 -32.15
CA GLU A 145 13.28 13.82 -31.70
C GLU A 145 12.75 13.23 -30.38
N ASP A 146 12.67 11.92 -30.24
CA ASP A 146 12.25 11.31 -28.97
C ASP A 146 13.27 11.53 -27.86
N ALA A 147 14.57 11.49 -28.17
CA ALA A 147 15.64 11.70 -27.19
C ALA A 147 15.64 13.12 -26.61
N LEU A 148 15.38 14.14 -27.42
CA LEU A 148 15.31 15.56 -26.98
C LEU A 148 14.23 15.81 -25.93
N HIS A 149 13.18 14.99 -25.92
CA HIS A 149 12.01 15.11 -25.04
C HIS A 149 11.93 13.99 -23.98
N ASN A 150 13.02 13.22 -23.79
CA ASN A 150 13.10 12.06 -22.89
C ASN A 150 12.06 10.96 -23.14
N ARG A 151 11.64 10.79 -24.41
CA ARG A 151 10.57 9.87 -24.83
C ARG A 151 11.05 8.48 -25.20
N CYS A 152 12.35 8.25 -25.39
CA CYS A 152 12.91 6.96 -25.80
C CYS A 152 12.42 5.82 -24.89
N GLY A 153 11.64 4.88 -25.45
CA GLY A 153 11.12 3.74 -24.70
C GLY A 153 9.89 4.03 -23.82
N LYS A 154 9.51 5.30 -23.64
CA LYS A 154 8.37 5.74 -22.81
C LYS A 154 7.05 5.65 -23.56
N LEU A 155 5.95 5.57 -22.83
CA LEU A 155 4.60 5.55 -23.38
C LEU A 155 4.22 6.96 -23.86
N LEU A 156 3.79 7.10 -25.11
CA LEU A 156 3.42 8.39 -25.71
C LEU A 156 1.93 8.54 -25.93
N GLU A 157 1.27 7.45 -26.30
CA GLU A 157 -0.18 7.41 -26.48
C GLU A 157 -0.70 6.13 -25.85
N GLN A 158 -1.77 6.26 -25.07
CA GLN A 158 -2.52 5.17 -24.51
C GLN A 158 -4.01 5.40 -24.78
N TYR A 159 -4.53 4.68 -25.76
CA TYR A 159 -5.96 4.50 -25.93
C TYR A 159 -6.41 3.43 -24.94
N ASP A 160 -7.44 3.72 -24.15
CA ASP A 160 -8.01 2.83 -23.16
C ASP A 160 -9.54 2.92 -23.13
N THR A 161 -10.16 2.42 -22.05
CA THR A 161 -11.62 2.41 -21.88
C THR A 161 -12.21 3.76 -21.43
N ALA A 162 -11.38 4.76 -21.13
CA ALA A 162 -11.81 6.12 -20.81
C ALA A 162 -11.56 7.10 -21.96
N GLY A 163 -10.61 6.81 -22.86
CA GLY A 163 -10.32 7.60 -24.04
C GLY A 163 -8.86 7.51 -24.45
N LEU A 164 -8.20 8.67 -24.57
CA LEU A 164 -6.80 8.78 -24.96
C LEU A 164 -6.02 9.62 -23.94
N VAL A 165 -4.92 9.05 -23.45
CA VAL A 165 -3.87 9.77 -22.74
C VAL A 165 -2.67 9.96 -23.67
N THR A 166 -2.16 11.18 -23.78
CA THR A 166 -0.88 11.45 -24.45
C THR A 166 0.11 12.12 -23.51
N VAL A 167 1.39 11.76 -23.64
CA VAL A 167 2.49 12.40 -22.91
C VAL A 167 3.49 12.96 -23.91
N ASP A 168 3.61 14.29 -23.93
CA ASP A 168 4.42 15.00 -24.92
C ASP A 168 5.90 15.04 -24.50
N ASP A 169 6.17 15.13 -23.19
CA ASP A 169 7.49 15.32 -22.59
C ASP A 169 7.65 14.57 -21.28
N TYR A 170 8.87 14.09 -21.03
CA TYR A 170 9.27 13.52 -19.75
C TYR A 170 10.38 14.33 -19.09
N SER A 171 10.36 14.37 -17.75
CA SER A 171 11.43 14.96 -16.95
C SER A 171 12.70 14.11 -17.03
N LEU A 172 13.82 14.63 -16.52
CA LEU A 172 15.07 13.86 -16.41
C LEU A 172 14.93 12.63 -15.50
N ALA A 173 14.02 12.68 -14.52
CA ALA A 173 13.65 11.52 -13.69
C ALA A 173 12.72 10.54 -14.42
N GLY A 174 12.28 10.85 -15.65
CA GLY A 174 11.42 10.01 -16.46
C GLY A 174 9.95 10.05 -16.07
N LEU A 175 9.50 11.14 -15.44
CA LEU A 175 8.10 11.41 -15.05
C LEU A 175 7.41 12.35 -16.07
N PRO A 176 6.09 12.25 -16.28
CA PRO A 176 5.39 13.08 -17.27
C PRO A 176 5.41 14.56 -16.87
N LEU A 177 5.89 15.43 -17.76
CA LEU A 177 5.84 16.89 -17.58
C LEU A 177 4.52 17.48 -18.08
N ASN A 178 4.01 16.94 -19.19
CA ASN A 178 2.75 17.34 -19.81
C ASN A 178 1.96 16.08 -20.17
N GLN A 179 0.75 15.94 -19.62
CA GLN A 179 -0.17 14.86 -19.97
C GLN A 179 -1.48 15.46 -20.47
N ARG A 180 -1.96 14.96 -21.61
CA ARG A 180 -3.25 15.35 -22.17
C ARG A 180 -4.22 14.19 -22.11
N GLN A 181 -5.38 14.42 -21.51
CA GLN A 181 -6.53 13.52 -21.55
C GLN A 181 -7.54 14.00 -22.59
N ARG A 182 -8.06 13.06 -23.38
CA ARG A 182 -9.31 13.22 -24.15
C ARG A 182 -10.22 12.05 -23.81
N PHE A 183 -11.48 12.32 -23.52
CA PHE A 183 -12.45 11.28 -23.16
C PHE A 183 -13.10 10.68 -24.41
N LEU A 184 -13.67 9.48 -24.26
CA LEU A 184 -14.64 8.95 -25.23
C LEU A 184 -15.89 9.82 -25.29
N ASP A 185 -16.47 9.92 -26.49
CA ASP A 185 -17.75 10.59 -26.73
C ASP A 185 -18.93 9.92 -26.00
N THR A 186 -18.84 8.61 -25.83
CA THR A 186 -19.81 7.74 -25.16
C THR A 186 -19.19 7.06 -23.94
N LEU A 187 -20.01 6.38 -23.13
CA LEU A 187 -19.54 5.59 -21.98
C LEU A 187 -19.40 4.10 -22.30
N GLU A 188 -19.72 3.70 -23.52
CA GLU A 188 -19.60 2.32 -23.99
C GLU A 188 -18.13 1.92 -24.17
N LEU A 189 -17.86 0.62 -24.10
CA LEU A 189 -16.51 0.11 -24.36
C LEU A 189 -16.11 0.39 -25.82
N PRO A 190 -14.92 0.97 -26.06
CA PRO A 190 -14.49 1.28 -27.42
C PRO A 190 -14.01 0.03 -28.16
N ASP A 191 -14.24 0.00 -29.47
CA ASP A 191 -13.49 -0.84 -30.41
C ASP A 191 -12.56 0.04 -31.25
N TRP A 192 -11.37 0.33 -30.71
CA TRP A 192 -10.42 1.27 -31.30
C TRP A 192 -9.97 0.84 -32.70
N PRO A 193 -10.29 1.62 -33.77
CA PRO A 193 -9.88 1.32 -35.13
C PRO A 193 -8.36 1.32 -35.32
N ASP A 194 -7.90 0.60 -36.35
CA ASP A 194 -6.48 0.59 -36.73
C ASP A 194 -6.02 1.95 -37.26
N ASP A 195 -6.89 2.66 -37.97
CA ASP A 195 -6.58 3.97 -38.55
C ASP A 195 -6.80 5.11 -37.55
N LYS A 196 -5.96 6.15 -37.65
CA LYS A 196 -6.01 7.29 -36.71
C LYS A 196 -7.30 8.08 -36.84
N ALA A 197 -7.82 8.29 -38.06
CA ALA A 197 -9.04 9.07 -38.28
C ALA A 197 -10.28 8.40 -37.67
N GLY A 198 -10.35 7.07 -37.71
CA GLY A 198 -11.34 6.26 -37.01
C GLY A 198 -11.26 6.45 -35.50
N ARG A 199 -10.06 6.40 -34.90
CA ARG A 199 -9.88 6.64 -33.47
C ARG A 199 -10.29 8.06 -33.06
N GLU A 200 -9.96 9.06 -33.86
CA GLU A 200 -10.31 10.45 -33.60
C GLU A 200 -11.83 10.69 -33.55
N ARG A 201 -12.62 9.91 -34.31
CA ARG A 201 -14.08 10.02 -34.31
C ARG A 201 -14.75 9.52 -33.02
N LEU A 202 -14.06 8.71 -32.21
CA LEU A 202 -14.58 8.20 -30.94
C LEU A 202 -14.23 9.09 -29.74
N LEU A 203 -13.41 10.13 -29.94
CA LEU A 203 -12.93 11.00 -28.88
C LEU A 203 -13.69 12.32 -28.89
N GLU A 204 -13.95 12.84 -27.69
CA GLU A 204 -14.38 14.23 -27.52
C GLU A 204 -13.37 15.19 -28.18
N SER A 205 -13.88 16.32 -28.68
CA SER A 205 -13.05 17.43 -29.19
C SER A 205 -12.33 18.17 -28.07
N ALA A 206 -12.93 18.19 -26.88
CA ALA A 206 -12.33 18.77 -25.68
C ALA A 206 -11.06 18.02 -25.29
N ARG A 207 -10.06 18.79 -24.83
CA ARG A 207 -8.78 18.29 -24.33
C ARG A 207 -8.52 18.84 -22.94
N TYR A 208 -7.87 18.03 -22.11
CA TYR A 208 -7.60 18.33 -20.72
C TYR A 208 -6.10 18.13 -20.46
N ASP A 209 -5.35 19.22 -20.43
CA ASP A 209 -3.89 19.24 -20.35
C ASP A 209 -3.43 19.50 -18.90
N THR A 210 -2.75 18.54 -18.27
CA THR A 210 -2.15 18.71 -16.95
C THR A 210 -0.64 18.79 -17.05
N GLN A 211 -0.04 19.70 -16.28
CA GLN A 211 1.40 19.94 -16.26
C GLN A 211 1.97 19.73 -14.87
N TRP A 212 3.19 19.21 -14.78
CA TRP A 212 3.90 19.00 -13.51
C TRP A 212 5.26 19.66 -13.51
N ARG A 213 5.69 20.06 -12.32
CA ARG A 213 7.05 20.48 -12.00
C ARG A 213 7.58 19.57 -10.91
N TYR A 214 8.71 18.95 -11.17
CA TYR A 214 9.38 18.06 -10.23
C TYR A 214 10.69 18.66 -9.76
N ASP A 215 11.11 18.25 -8.57
CA ASP A 215 12.48 18.48 -8.12
C ASP A 215 13.46 17.48 -8.77
N ALA A 216 14.73 17.51 -8.34
CA ALA A 216 15.77 16.62 -8.85
C ALA A 216 15.59 15.15 -8.41
N LEU A 217 14.81 14.88 -7.36
CA LEU A 217 14.50 13.54 -6.88
C LEU A 217 13.23 12.96 -7.54
N GLY A 218 12.48 13.79 -8.25
CA GLY A 218 11.23 13.41 -8.91
C GLY A 218 9.99 13.66 -8.06
N ASP A 219 10.11 14.35 -6.93
CA ASP A 219 8.95 14.75 -6.14
C ASP A 219 8.23 15.93 -6.80
N ALA A 220 6.90 15.88 -6.87
CA ALA A 220 6.10 16.91 -7.51
C ALA A 220 6.02 18.17 -6.64
N LEU A 221 6.68 19.24 -7.07
CA LEU A 221 6.67 20.55 -6.40
C LEU A 221 5.56 21.46 -6.90
N GLY A 222 5.01 21.19 -8.08
CA GLY A 222 3.87 21.94 -8.58
C GLY A 222 3.10 21.20 -9.67
N GLN A 223 1.84 21.57 -9.80
CA GLN A 223 0.93 21.03 -10.79
C GLN A 223 0.04 22.14 -11.32
N THR A 224 -0.13 22.23 -12.64
CA THR A 224 -1.19 23.05 -13.26
C THR A 224 -2.20 22.11 -13.85
N ASP A 225 -3.45 22.19 -13.39
CA ASP A 225 -4.53 21.31 -13.82
C ASP A 225 -5.07 21.65 -15.21
N ALA A 226 -6.00 20.82 -15.69
CA ALA A 226 -6.59 20.94 -17.02
C ALA A 226 -7.39 22.23 -17.28
N LYS A 227 -7.66 23.01 -16.24
CA LYS A 227 -8.37 24.29 -16.32
C LYS A 227 -7.48 25.47 -15.97
N GLY A 228 -6.19 25.23 -15.74
CA GLY A 228 -5.17 26.25 -15.53
C GLY A 228 -4.97 26.64 -14.07
N HIS A 229 -5.65 26.01 -13.11
CA HIS A 229 -5.40 26.27 -11.69
C HIS A 229 -4.08 25.62 -11.31
N SER A 230 -3.24 26.35 -10.56
CA SER A 230 -1.88 25.91 -10.25
C SER A 230 -1.70 25.70 -8.75
N GLN A 231 -1.15 24.55 -8.38
CA GLN A 231 -0.80 24.20 -7.01
C GLN A 231 0.72 24.16 -6.88
N ARG A 232 1.26 24.64 -5.76
CA ARG A 232 2.70 24.60 -5.47
C ARG A 232 2.96 24.14 -4.04
N ILE A 233 3.96 23.29 -3.87
CA ILE A 233 4.48 22.84 -2.58
C ILE A 233 5.91 23.35 -2.43
N GLU A 234 6.19 23.98 -1.30
CA GLU A 234 7.55 24.32 -0.90
C GLU A 234 8.01 23.32 0.15
N LEU A 235 9.25 22.85 0.05
CA LEU A 235 9.84 21.89 0.97
C LEU A 235 10.79 22.57 1.96
N ASP A 236 11.00 21.94 3.11
CA ASP A 236 12.05 22.29 4.05
C ASP A 236 13.38 21.61 3.67
N VAL A 237 14.40 21.78 4.52
CA VAL A 237 15.75 21.21 4.30
C VAL A 237 15.78 19.68 4.35
N ALA A 238 14.77 19.04 4.95
CA ALA A 238 14.64 17.58 5.03
C ALA A 238 13.81 17.00 3.87
N GLY A 239 13.35 17.84 2.93
CA GLY A 239 12.46 17.43 1.84
C GLY A 239 11.01 17.21 2.28
N GLN A 240 10.64 17.67 3.47
CA GLN A 240 9.26 17.61 3.97
C GLN A 240 8.50 18.87 3.55
N PRO A 241 7.18 18.80 3.32
CA PRO A 241 6.42 19.98 2.99
C PRO A 241 6.48 21.07 4.07
N LYS A 242 6.76 22.29 3.64
CA LYS A 242 6.83 23.51 4.46
C LYS A 242 5.64 24.43 4.22
N SER A 243 5.17 24.55 2.98
CA SER A 243 3.95 25.29 2.65
C SER A 243 3.30 24.78 1.37
N VAL A 244 2.00 24.99 1.25
CA VAL A 244 1.16 24.62 0.11
C VAL A 244 0.39 25.85 -0.35
N HIS A 245 0.32 26.06 -1.66
CA HIS A 245 -0.28 27.23 -2.29
C HIS A 245 -1.18 26.83 -3.45
N LEU A 246 -2.22 27.62 -3.68
CA LEU A 246 -3.11 27.53 -4.84
C LEU A 246 -3.16 28.86 -5.58
N GLN A 247 -3.21 28.81 -6.90
CA GLN A 247 -3.45 29.97 -7.76
C GLN A 247 -4.57 29.63 -8.74
N TRP A 248 -5.63 30.42 -8.71
CA TRP A 248 -6.73 30.30 -9.69
C TRP A 248 -6.27 30.74 -11.09
N ALA A 249 -6.83 30.14 -12.14
CA ALA A 249 -6.36 30.29 -13.51
C ALA A 249 -6.46 31.75 -14.04
N ASP A 250 -7.45 32.49 -13.57
CA ASP A 250 -7.74 33.88 -13.96
C ASP A 250 -7.22 34.91 -12.96
N SER A 251 -6.47 34.47 -11.94
CA SER A 251 -5.95 35.32 -10.87
C SER A 251 -4.43 35.32 -10.82
N SER A 252 -3.84 36.48 -10.53
CA SER A 252 -2.42 36.58 -10.17
C SER A 252 -2.17 36.39 -8.67
N ALA A 253 -3.24 36.35 -7.86
CA ALA A 253 -3.13 36.12 -6.42
C ALA A 253 -2.82 34.64 -6.14
N VAL A 254 -1.91 34.42 -5.20
CA VAL A 254 -1.54 33.09 -4.71
C VAL A 254 -2.14 32.94 -3.32
N GLU A 255 -3.05 31.99 -3.16
CA GLU A 255 -3.69 31.65 -1.90
C GLU A 255 -2.81 30.69 -1.11
N LEU A 256 -2.56 31.05 0.15
CA LEU A 256 -1.92 30.15 1.09
C LEU A 256 -2.93 29.10 1.54
N ILE A 257 -2.58 27.82 1.36
CA ILE A 257 -3.44 26.69 1.70
C ILE A 257 -3.05 26.11 3.05
N ALA A 258 -1.76 25.95 3.31
CA ALA A 258 -1.24 25.55 4.60
C ALA A 258 0.24 25.91 4.71
N ASP A 259 0.72 26.21 5.90
CA ASP A 259 2.12 26.44 6.22
C ASP A 259 2.44 25.99 7.66
N GLU A 260 3.61 26.42 8.15
CA GLU A 260 4.08 26.14 9.52
C GLU A 260 4.05 24.66 9.89
N PHE A 261 4.28 23.79 8.91
CA PHE A 261 4.38 22.36 9.15
C PHE A 261 5.51 22.06 10.13
N ARG A 262 5.20 21.23 11.13
CA ARG A 262 6.16 20.72 12.11
C ARG A 262 6.08 19.21 12.14
N TYR A 263 7.24 18.58 12.22
CA TYR A 263 7.38 17.13 12.20
C TYR A 263 8.18 16.65 13.41
N SER A 264 7.85 15.45 13.89
CA SER A 264 8.67 14.73 14.85
C SER A 264 9.97 14.24 14.20
N ALA A 265 10.93 13.79 15.01
CA ALA A 265 12.15 13.17 14.50
C ALA A 265 11.87 11.93 13.63
N ALA A 266 10.75 11.23 13.86
CA ALA A 266 10.29 10.11 13.04
C ALA A 266 9.61 10.55 11.72
N GLY A 267 9.50 11.86 11.47
CA GLY A 267 8.84 12.43 10.30
C GLY A 267 7.30 12.44 10.40
N GLN A 268 6.73 12.16 11.57
CA GLN A 268 5.28 12.27 11.78
C GLN A 268 4.90 13.74 11.93
N ARG A 269 3.84 14.17 11.27
CA ARG A 269 3.35 15.55 11.36
C ARG A 269 2.85 15.84 12.77
N GLN A 270 3.46 16.78 13.47
CA GLN A 270 3.05 17.24 14.80
C GLN A 270 2.13 18.45 14.74
N ALA A 271 2.29 19.34 13.76
CA ALA A 271 1.39 20.46 13.56
C ALA A 271 1.45 21.02 12.13
N TYR A 272 0.46 21.81 11.77
CA TYR A 272 0.50 22.78 10.67
C TYR A 272 -0.58 23.84 10.87
N THR A 273 -0.44 24.98 10.21
CA THR A 273 -1.45 26.05 10.18
C THR A 273 -2.13 26.00 8.81
N ALA A 274 -3.46 25.87 8.79
CA ALA A 274 -4.24 25.96 7.56
C ALA A 274 -4.36 27.43 7.13
N GLY A 275 -4.55 27.69 5.83
CA GLY A 275 -4.64 29.03 5.26
C GLY A 275 -5.75 29.92 5.85
N ASN A 276 -6.78 29.30 6.44
CA ASN A 276 -7.84 29.99 7.19
C ASN A 276 -7.45 30.34 8.65
N GLY A 277 -6.20 30.11 9.04
CA GLY A 277 -5.62 30.41 10.36
C GLY A 277 -5.91 29.37 11.45
N VAL A 278 -6.53 28.24 11.12
CA VAL A 278 -6.73 27.13 12.08
C VAL A 278 -5.41 26.38 12.24
N ASN A 279 -4.93 26.23 13.47
CA ASN A 279 -3.77 25.41 13.79
C ASN A 279 -4.22 23.99 14.14
N ILE A 280 -3.70 22.99 13.43
CA ILE A 280 -3.98 21.57 13.65
C ILE A 280 -2.74 20.95 14.30
N THR A 281 -2.94 20.22 15.40
CA THR A 281 -1.88 19.57 16.18
C THR A 281 -2.18 18.09 16.38
N PHE A 282 -1.12 17.28 16.35
CA PHE A 282 -1.13 15.84 16.53
C PHE A 282 -0.15 15.50 17.66
N THR A 283 -0.67 14.89 18.71
CA THR A 283 0.15 14.38 19.83
C THR A 283 0.23 12.88 19.72
N TYR A 284 1.45 12.35 19.82
CA TYR A 284 1.73 10.92 19.73
C TYR A 284 2.26 10.40 21.07
N ASP A 285 1.96 9.14 21.38
CA ASP A 285 2.60 8.44 22.49
C ASP A 285 4.09 8.21 22.14
N PRO A 286 5.04 8.65 22.96
CA PRO A 286 6.46 8.50 22.68
C PRO A 286 6.95 7.04 22.74
N ALA A 287 6.20 6.11 23.34
CA ALA A 287 6.61 4.71 23.49
C ALA A 287 6.21 3.84 22.29
N ASP A 288 5.13 4.17 21.57
CA ASP A 288 4.64 3.36 20.44
C ASP A 288 4.26 4.18 19.17
N GLY A 289 4.36 5.51 19.24
CA GLY A 289 4.10 6.42 18.13
C GLY A 289 2.63 6.57 17.76
N ARG A 290 1.69 6.04 18.54
CA ARG A 290 0.24 6.13 18.25
C ARG A 290 -0.30 7.52 18.56
N LEU A 291 -1.27 7.96 17.77
CA LEU A 291 -1.92 9.28 17.94
C LEU A 291 -2.77 9.29 19.22
N THR A 292 -2.38 10.02 20.25
CA THR A 292 -3.15 10.13 21.50
C THR A 292 -4.08 11.34 21.50
N GLU A 293 -3.78 12.38 20.71
CA GLU A 293 -4.59 13.58 20.61
C GLU A 293 -4.55 14.19 19.21
N LEU A 294 -5.71 14.65 18.73
CA LEU A 294 -5.86 15.46 17.52
C LEU A 294 -6.66 16.71 17.86
N LYS A 295 -6.10 17.88 17.62
CA LYS A 295 -6.72 19.14 18.04
C LYS A 295 -6.58 20.24 17.00
N ALA A 296 -7.67 20.95 16.72
CA ALA A 296 -7.75 22.06 15.79
C ALA A 296 -8.29 23.32 16.49
N THR A 297 -7.52 24.41 16.46
CA THR A 297 -7.83 25.66 17.18
C THR A 297 -7.53 26.91 16.38
N LYS A 298 -8.31 27.98 16.59
CA LYS A 298 -8.03 29.33 16.08
C LYS A 298 -8.20 30.34 17.22
N GLY A 299 -7.10 30.90 17.72
CA GLY A 299 -7.14 31.73 18.93
C GLY A 299 -7.65 30.95 20.14
N SER A 300 -8.75 31.39 20.75
CA SER A 300 -9.43 30.69 21.85
C SER A 300 -10.43 29.62 21.38
N ASP A 301 -10.81 29.62 20.10
CA ASP A 301 -11.84 28.74 19.58
C ASP A 301 -11.26 27.35 19.29
N VAL A 302 -11.94 26.32 19.80
CA VAL A 302 -11.59 24.91 19.59
C VAL A 302 -12.62 24.29 18.66
N HIS A 303 -12.20 24.00 17.41
CA HIS A 303 -13.07 23.43 16.39
C HIS A 303 -13.16 21.90 16.49
N GLN A 304 -12.06 21.26 16.89
CA GLN A 304 -11.97 19.81 17.07
C GLN A 304 -10.96 19.50 18.18
N HIS A 305 -11.28 18.53 19.04
CA HIS A 305 -10.36 18.04 20.06
C HIS A 305 -10.70 16.59 20.42
N LEU A 306 -9.99 15.66 19.81
CA LEU A 306 -10.17 14.22 19.95
C LEU A 306 -9.01 13.63 20.76
N SER A 307 -9.31 12.82 21.77
CA SER A 307 -8.32 11.98 22.46
C SER A 307 -8.62 10.50 22.25
N TYR A 308 -7.57 9.70 22.10
CA TYR A 308 -7.65 8.28 21.76
C TYR A 308 -7.10 7.43 22.89
N LEU A 309 -7.80 6.34 23.21
CA LEU A 309 -7.32 5.27 24.07
C LEU A 309 -7.21 3.98 23.26
N TYR A 310 -6.18 3.20 23.56
CA TYR A 310 -5.87 1.96 22.87
C TYR A 310 -5.80 0.78 23.84
N ASP A 311 -6.10 -0.42 23.35
CA ASP A 311 -5.63 -1.64 23.98
C ASP A 311 -4.13 -1.88 23.68
N LEU A 312 -3.55 -2.92 24.28
CA LEU A 312 -2.12 -3.21 24.15
C LEU A 312 -1.69 -3.50 22.71
N VAL A 313 -2.59 -4.05 21.87
CA VAL A 313 -2.27 -4.36 20.47
C VAL A 313 -2.55 -3.20 19.53
N GLY A 314 -3.15 -2.11 20.02
CA GLY A 314 -3.39 -0.87 19.29
C GLY A 314 -4.79 -0.75 18.69
N ASN A 315 -5.77 -1.53 19.15
CA ASN A 315 -7.16 -1.25 18.80
C ASN A 315 -7.65 -0.05 19.60
N VAL A 316 -8.36 0.87 18.94
CA VAL A 316 -8.92 2.05 19.60
C VAL A 316 -10.07 1.62 20.50
N THR A 317 -9.91 1.70 21.81
CA THR A 317 -10.96 1.33 22.79
C THR A 317 -11.87 2.51 23.15
N SER A 318 -11.39 3.75 22.97
CA SER A 318 -12.20 4.94 23.17
C SER A 318 -11.72 6.12 22.36
N ILE A 319 -12.68 6.96 21.92
CA ILE A 319 -12.44 8.28 21.37
C ILE A 319 -13.26 9.27 22.19
N THR A 320 -12.62 10.31 22.72
CA THR A 320 -13.29 11.39 23.45
C THR A 320 -13.20 12.68 22.65
N ASP A 321 -14.35 13.25 22.30
CA ASP A 321 -14.48 14.59 21.73
C ASP A 321 -14.73 15.61 22.86
N HIS A 322 -13.69 16.38 23.19
CA HIS A 322 -13.73 17.39 24.26
C HIS A 322 -14.48 18.65 23.85
N THR A 323 -14.86 18.80 22.58
CA THR A 323 -15.70 19.92 22.12
C THR A 323 -17.18 19.68 22.42
N HIS A 324 -17.55 18.45 22.76
CA HIS A 324 -18.93 18.09 23.07
C HIS A 324 -19.34 18.53 24.48
N VAL A 325 -20.44 19.29 24.57
CA VAL A 325 -21.04 19.66 25.86
C VAL A 325 -21.99 18.57 26.34
N VAL A 326 -21.70 17.98 27.51
CA VAL A 326 -22.51 16.91 28.11
C VAL A 326 -23.97 17.36 28.32
N ARG A 327 -24.90 16.50 27.92
CA ARG A 327 -26.35 16.69 28.04
C ARG A 327 -27.04 15.41 28.48
N TYR A 328 -28.36 15.46 28.64
CA TYR A 328 -29.18 14.29 28.97
C TYR A 328 -30.37 14.18 28.02
N HIS A 329 -30.65 12.97 27.55
CA HIS A 329 -31.84 12.63 26.76
C HIS A 329 -32.46 11.34 27.31
N ALA A 330 -33.76 11.33 27.60
CA ALA A 330 -34.45 10.17 28.18
C ALA A 330 -33.73 9.55 29.40
N ASN A 331 -33.23 10.40 30.30
CA ASN A 331 -32.40 10.03 31.47
C ASN A 331 -31.08 9.31 31.15
N GLN A 332 -30.63 9.34 29.89
CA GLN A 332 -29.30 8.87 29.48
C GLN A 332 -28.37 10.06 29.28
N ARG A 333 -27.11 9.89 29.66
CA ARG A 333 -26.05 10.90 29.51
C ARG A 333 -25.56 10.90 28.05
N CYS A 334 -25.72 12.04 27.38
CA CYS A 334 -25.16 12.31 26.06
C CYS A 334 -23.81 12.99 26.25
N GLU A 335 -22.72 12.29 25.95
CA GLU A 335 -21.36 12.83 26.04
C GLU A 335 -20.56 12.54 24.78
N GLY A 336 -19.44 13.24 24.59
CA GLY A 336 -18.56 13.08 23.43
C GLY A 336 -17.70 11.81 23.49
N VAL A 337 -18.04 10.82 24.31
CA VAL A 337 -17.24 9.60 24.50
C VAL A 337 -17.83 8.48 23.67
N ARG A 338 -17.01 7.92 22.78
CA ARG A 338 -17.26 6.68 22.05
C ARG A 338 -16.42 5.58 22.67
N THR A 339 -16.99 4.40 22.84
CA THR A 339 -16.30 3.22 23.38
C THR A 339 -16.44 2.05 22.42
N PHE A 340 -15.38 1.27 22.26
CA PHE A 340 -15.32 0.13 21.36
C PHE A 340 -14.85 -1.11 22.10
N LEU A 341 -15.50 -2.23 21.84
CA LEU A 341 -15.15 -3.54 22.38
C LEU A 341 -14.84 -4.49 21.23
N TYR A 342 -13.87 -5.37 21.44
CA TYR A 342 -13.37 -6.29 20.44
C TYR A 342 -13.33 -7.72 20.97
N ASP A 343 -13.55 -8.69 20.09
CA ASP A 343 -13.32 -10.09 20.40
C ASP A 343 -11.83 -10.43 20.43
N SER A 344 -11.47 -11.67 20.79
CA SER A 344 -10.07 -12.11 20.80
C SER A 344 -9.38 -12.16 19.42
N LEU A 345 -10.12 -11.97 18.33
CA LEU A 345 -9.59 -11.83 16.96
C LEU A 345 -9.50 -10.37 16.53
N TYR A 346 -9.79 -9.43 17.45
CA TYR A 346 -9.81 -7.99 17.25
C TYR A 346 -10.87 -7.51 16.25
N ARG A 347 -11.97 -8.26 16.09
CA ARG A 347 -13.16 -7.83 15.35
C ARG A 347 -14.03 -6.97 16.27
N LEU A 348 -14.60 -5.89 15.75
CA LEU A 348 -15.42 -4.96 16.52
C LEU A 348 -16.72 -5.65 16.99
N GLU A 349 -16.89 -5.90 18.29
CA GLU A 349 -18.11 -6.52 18.84
C GLU A 349 -19.15 -5.50 19.28
N SER A 350 -18.71 -4.33 19.74
CA SER A 350 -19.63 -3.28 20.16
C SER A 350 -19.05 -1.89 19.99
N ALA A 351 -19.91 -0.93 19.68
CA ALA A 351 -19.56 0.48 19.58
C ALA A 351 -20.68 1.36 20.15
N THR A 352 -20.30 2.43 20.85
CA THR A 352 -21.22 3.49 21.29
C THR A 352 -20.97 4.78 20.51
N GLY A 353 -21.96 5.66 20.49
CA GLY A 353 -21.81 6.99 19.94
C GLY A 353 -23.08 7.81 20.02
N LEU A 354 -23.11 8.88 19.23
CA LEU A 354 -24.24 9.79 19.11
C LEU A 354 -24.80 9.74 17.69
N GLU A 355 -26.12 9.82 17.57
CA GLU A 355 -26.86 9.78 16.31
C GLU A 355 -28.02 10.78 16.31
N ILE A 356 -28.60 10.99 15.13
CA ILE A 356 -29.94 11.55 14.99
C ILE A 356 -30.84 10.45 14.41
N PRO A 357 -32.14 10.40 14.78
CA PRO A 357 -33.07 9.42 14.22
C PRO A 357 -32.96 9.35 12.70
N GLY A 358 -32.64 8.17 12.17
CA GLY A 358 -32.21 8.04 10.79
C GLY A 358 -31.94 6.59 10.38
N THR A 359 -31.62 6.41 9.11
CA THR A 359 -31.64 5.10 8.46
C THR A 359 -30.24 4.44 8.44
N GLY A 360 -29.61 4.27 9.61
CA GLY A 360 -28.21 3.81 9.73
C GLY A 360 -27.88 2.49 9.00
N THR A 361 -28.87 1.63 8.75
CA THR A 361 -28.77 0.38 7.98
C THR A 361 -29.44 0.46 6.60
N GLN A 362 -29.54 1.64 6.02
CA GLN A 362 -30.05 1.88 4.68
C GLN A 362 -29.03 2.69 3.86
N PRO A 363 -29.16 2.70 2.52
CA PRO A 363 -28.22 3.43 1.68
C PRO A 363 -28.24 4.94 1.87
N GLY A 364 -29.37 5.55 2.24
CA GLY A 364 -29.57 7.00 2.30
C GLY A 364 -28.78 7.73 3.40
N LEU A 365 -28.56 9.05 3.21
CA LEU A 365 -28.07 9.92 4.28
C LEU A 365 -29.21 10.26 5.24
N PRO A 366 -28.93 10.49 6.54
CA PRO A 366 -29.92 11.07 7.43
C PRO A 366 -30.33 12.47 6.97
N GLY A 367 -31.48 12.93 7.43
CA GLY A 367 -31.95 14.30 7.13
C GLY A 367 -30.95 15.35 7.59
N LEU A 368 -30.72 16.36 6.76
CA LEU A 368 -29.83 17.47 7.08
C LEU A 368 -30.42 18.31 8.22
N ILE A 369 -29.61 18.57 9.25
CA ILE A 369 -29.99 19.46 10.36
C ILE A 369 -29.16 20.75 10.39
N SER A 370 -29.70 21.79 11.00
CA SER A 370 -28.91 23.00 11.29
C SER A 370 -27.85 22.71 12.37
N PRO A 371 -26.65 23.33 12.35
CA PRO A 371 -25.64 23.15 13.39
C PRO A 371 -26.13 23.50 14.79
N SER A 372 -27.09 24.44 14.92
CA SER A 372 -27.73 24.77 16.20
C SER A 372 -28.51 23.58 16.80
N ASN A 373 -28.93 22.63 15.97
CA ASN A 373 -29.66 21.42 16.35
C ASN A 373 -28.74 20.22 16.63
N LEU A 374 -27.41 20.38 16.68
CA LEU A 374 -26.49 19.31 17.10
C LEU A 374 -26.76 18.80 18.53
N THR A 375 -27.54 19.54 19.31
CA THR A 375 -28.03 19.12 20.64
C THR A 375 -29.13 18.06 20.58
N LEU A 376 -29.74 17.81 19.41
CA LEU A 376 -30.76 16.78 19.19
C LEU A 376 -30.16 15.37 19.10
N ARG A 377 -28.84 15.25 19.07
CA ARG A 377 -28.16 13.96 18.99
C ARG A 377 -28.42 13.13 20.25
N THR A 378 -28.74 11.87 20.08
CA THR A 378 -29.04 10.92 21.15
C THR A 378 -28.04 9.77 21.15
N PRO A 379 -27.81 9.09 22.31
CA PRO A 379 -26.88 7.98 22.37
C PRO A 379 -27.39 6.74 21.63
N TYR A 380 -26.47 5.99 21.04
CA TYR A 380 -26.72 4.66 20.50
C TYR A 380 -25.69 3.65 20.99
N THR A 381 -26.03 2.36 20.85
CA THR A 381 -25.08 1.25 20.97
C THR A 381 -25.33 0.25 19.84
N GLN A 382 -24.27 -0.11 19.12
CA GLN A 382 -24.27 -1.17 18.12
C GLN A 382 -23.56 -2.41 18.68
N HIS A 383 -24.11 -3.59 18.39
CA HIS A 383 -23.50 -4.89 18.66
C HIS A 383 -23.41 -5.69 17.35
N TYR A 384 -22.23 -6.24 17.06
CA TYR A 384 -21.94 -6.96 15.83
C TYR A 384 -21.66 -8.43 16.15
N GLU A 385 -22.33 -9.32 15.41
CA GLU A 385 -22.13 -10.78 15.50
C GLU A 385 -21.60 -11.28 14.15
N TYR A 386 -20.56 -12.11 14.17
CA TYR A 386 -19.87 -12.61 12.98
C TYR A 386 -19.83 -14.14 12.95
N ASP A 387 -19.93 -14.72 11.76
CA ASP A 387 -19.65 -16.14 11.55
C ASP A 387 -18.15 -16.48 11.71
N HIS A 388 -17.80 -17.75 11.52
CA HIS A 388 -16.41 -18.22 11.57
C HIS A 388 -15.57 -17.86 10.32
N GLY A 389 -16.21 -17.48 9.22
CA GLY A 389 -15.57 -16.96 8.01
C GLY A 389 -15.34 -15.44 8.04
N GLY A 390 -15.77 -14.76 9.11
CA GLY A 390 -15.66 -13.31 9.25
C GLY A 390 -16.76 -12.51 8.54
N ASN A 391 -17.86 -13.15 8.14
CA ASN A 391 -19.04 -12.46 7.63
C ASN A 391 -19.85 -11.88 8.80
N LEU A 392 -20.32 -10.64 8.67
CA LEU A 392 -21.33 -10.11 9.60
C LEU A 392 -22.62 -10.91 9.44
N GLU A 393 -23.11 -11.54 10.51
CA GLU A 393 -24.40 -12.23 10.55
C GLU A 393 -25.51 -11.29 10.97
N LYS A 394 -25.22 -10.46 11.98
CA LYS A 394 -26.23 -9.66 12.65
C LYS A 394 -25.62 -8.41 13.28
N LEU A 395 -26.36 -7.32 13.14
CA LEU A 395 -26.13 -6.07 13.85
C LEU A 395 -27.38 -5.76 14.67
N ILE A 396 -27.22 -5.58 15.97
CA ILE A 396 -28.26 -5.02 16.84
C ILE A 396 -27.92 -3.55 17.06
N HIS A 397 -28.83 -2.66 16.67
CA HIS A 397 -28.70 -1.24 16.90
C HIS A 397 -29.73 -0.81 17.96
N ASN A 398 -29.22 -0.42 19.13
CA ASN A 398 -29.99 0.14 20.22
C ASN A 398 -29.91 1.66 20.16
N SER A 399 -31.05 2.33 19.97
CA SER A 399 -31.16 3.79 19.99
C SER A 399 -31.84 4.24 21.27
N ALA A 400 -31.36 5.34 21.86
CA ALA A 400 -32.10 6.04 22.93
C ALA A 400 -33.38 6.70 22.41
N THR A 401 -33.51 6.90 21.09
CA THR A 401 -34.72 7.44 20.48
C THR A 401 -35.79 6.36 20.40
N PRO A 402 -37.01 6.59 20.96
CA PRO A 402 -38.10 5.63 20.88
C PRO A 402 -38.42 5.20 19.44
N GLY A 403 -38.50 3.89 19.21
CA GLY A 403 -38.86 3.31 17.91
C GLY A 403 -37.75 3.26 16.85
N GLN A 404 -36.53 3.72 17.16
CA GLN A 404 -35.40 3.68 16.23
C GLN A 404 -34.47 2.47 16.42
N ALA A 405 -34.64 1.71 17.51
CA ALA A 405 -33.92 0.46 17.69
C ALA A 405 -34.31 -0.56 16.61
N HIS A 406 -33.32 -1.20 15.99
CA HIS A 406 -33.53 -2.14 14.89
C HIS A 406 -32.44 -3.21 14.85
N THR A 407 -32.67 -4.24 14.05
CA THR A 407 -31.69 -5.31 13.82
C THR A 407 -31.52 -5.51 12.32
N LEU A 408 -30.28 -5.41 11.85
CA LEU A 408 -29.88 -5.85 10.52
C LEU A 408 -29.43 -7.31 10.61
N ARG A 409 -29.87 -8.13 9.67
CA ARG A 409 -29.41 -9.52 9.48
C ARG A 409 -28.90 -9.68 8.06
N LEU A 410 -27.77 -10.37 7.89
CA LEU A 410 -27.31 -10.77 6.58
C LEU A 410 -27.49 -12.29 6.42
N THR A 411 -28.09 -12.69 5.30
CA THR A 411 -28.13 -14.09 4.88
C THR A 411 -26.81 -14.42 4.20
N ILE A 412 -26.08 -15.37 4.76
CA ILE A 412 -24.79 -15.84 4.25
C ILE A 412 -25.02 -17.05 3.35
N ASP A 413 -24.38 -17.07 2.19
CA ASP A 413 -24.40 -18.24 1.31
C ASP A 413 -23.74 -19.45 1.99
N PRO A 414 -24.38 -20.62 2.01
CA PRO A 414 -23.79 -21.83 2.58
C PRO A 414 -22.50 -22.32 1.91
N SER A 415 -22.18 -21.83 0.70
CA SER A 415 -21.06 -22.31 -0.13
C SER A 415 -20.02 -21.24 -0.50
N SER A 416 -20.20 -20.00 -0.06
CA SER A 416 -19.31 -18.85 -0.34
C SER A 416 -19.47 -17.77 0.73
N ASN A 417 -18.61 -16.75 0.76
CA ASN A 417 -18.73 -15.59 1.66
C ASN A 417 -19.64 -14.49 1.10
N ARG A 418 -20.45 -14.81 0.08
CA ARG A 418 -21.47 -13.92 -0.46
C ARG A 418 -22.60 -13.76 0.54
N CYS A 419 -23.07 -12.53 0.71
CA CYS A 419 -24.17 -12.26 1.63
C CYS A 419 -25.09 -11.18 1.09
N LEU A 420 -26.38 -11.28 1.44
CA LEU A 420 -27.38 -10.24 1.20
C LEU A 420 -28.06 -9.84 2.51
N GLN A 421 -28.53 -8.59 2.58
CA GLN A 421 -29.39 -8.14 3.66
C GLN A 421 -30.72 -8.89 3.61
N TRP A 422 -31.08 -9.52 4.72
CA TRP A 422 -32.34 -10.25 4.87
C TRP A 422 -33.52 -9.29 5.05
N GLN A 423 -34.64 -9.54 4.36
CA GLN A 423 -35.91 -8.83 4.58
C GLN A 423 -37.00 -9.73 5.14
N LYS A 424 -37.85 -9.16 5.99
CA LYS A 424 -38.94 -9.87 6.67
C LYS A 424 -39.97 -10.36 5.64
N GLY A 425 -40.11 -11.69 5.53
CA GLY A 425 -41.07 -12.32 4.62
C GLY A 425 -40.45 -12.89 3.34
N GLU A 426 -39.16 -12.63 3.09
CA GLU A 426 -38.41 -13.30 2.02
C GLU A 426 -38.01 -14.72 2.46
N ALA A 427 -38.29 -15.71 1.62
CA ALA A 427 -37.79 -17.07 1.82
C ALA A 427 -36.26 -17.08 1.75
N TYR A 428 -35.62 -18.01 2.47
CA TYR A 428 -34.19 -18.26 2.34
C TYR A 428 -33.92 -18.75 0.91
N LEU A 429 -33.36 -17.84 0.10
CA LEU A 429 -32.63 -18.04 -1.16
C LEU A 429 -33.36 -18.87 -2.22
N ASP A 430 -33.88 -18.17 -3.24
CA ASP A 430 -33.95 -18.70 -4.61
C ASP A 430 -32.52 -19.07 -5.09
N ASP A 431 -32.39 -19.95 -6.09
CA ASP A 431 -31.13 -20.61 -6.52
C ASP A 431 -30.01 -19.66 -7.00
N THR A 432 -30.20 -18.34 -6.96
CA THR A 432 -29.14 -17.36 -7.22
C THR A 432 -29.17 -16.24 -6.18
N LEU A 433 -28.14 -16.17 -5.34
CA LEU A 433 -27.98 -15.20 -4.23
C LEU A 433 -27.87 -13.73 -4.68
N GLY A 434 -28.24 -13.39 -5.91
CA GLY A 434 -28.10 -12.05 -6.47
C GLY A 434 -26.66 -11.65 -6.80
N PHE A 435 -25.78 -12.61 -7.11
CA PHE A 435 -24.39 -12.39 -7.53
C PHE A 435 -24.14 -13.06 -8.90
N ASP A 436 -23.23 -12.50 -9.70
CA ASP A 436 -22.75 -13.17 -10.91
C ASP A 436 -21.66 -14.22 -10.62
N ALA A 437 -21.25 -14.94 -11.67
CA ALA A 437 -20.20 -15.96 -11.56
C ALA A 437 -18.84 -15.40 -11.10
N GLY A 438 -18.57 -14.11 -11.32
CA GLY A 438 -17.37 -13.41 -10.86
C GLY A 438 -17.48 -12.88 -9.43
N GLY A 439 -18.59 -13.14 -8.73
CA GLY A 439 -18.81 -12.68 -7.37
C GLY A 439 -19.30 -11.25 -7.25
N ASN A 440 -19.72 -10.60 -8.34
CA ASN A 440 -20.21 -9.24 -8.25
C ASN A 440 -21.70 -9.21 -7.89
N GLN A 441 -22.09 -8.35 -6.94
CA GLN A 441 -23.48 -8.21 -6.55
C GLN A 441 -24.31 -7.57 -7.68
N LEU A 442 -25.49 -8.11 -7.97
CA LEU A 442 -26.34 -7.71 -9.10
C LEU A 442 -27.50 -6.79 -8.69
N ARG A 443 -27.88 -6.78 -7.42
CA ARG A 443 -28.92 -5.89 -6.87
C ARG A 443 -28.60 -5.47 -5.44
N LEU A 444 -28.93 -4.22 -5.09
CA LEU A 444 -28.89 -3.73 -3.71
C LEU A 444 -30.22 -4.07 -3.00
N PRO A 445 -30.23 -4.91 -1.95
CA PRO A 445 -31.48 -5.44 -1.37
C PRO A 445 -32.42 -4.35 -0.84
N SER A 446 -31.88 -3.35 -0.15
CA SER A 446 -32.65 -2.28 0.50
C SER A 446 -33.33 -1.30 -0.47
N SER A 447 -32.73 -1.08 -1.66
CA SER A 447 -33.22 -0.11 -2.64
C SER A 447 -33.76 -0.75 -3.92
N GLY A 448 -33.53 -2.06 -4.14
CA GLY A 448 -33.90 -2.78 -5.36
C GLY A 448 -33.04 -2.43 -6.58
N GLN A 449 -32.09 -1.51 -6.43
CA GLN A 449 -31.26 -0.97 -7.52
C GLN A 449 -30.43 -2.05 -8.18
N ARG A 450 -30.46 -2.11 -9.52
CA ARG A 450 -29.70 -3.08 -10.32
C ARG A 450 -28.29 -2.57 -10.55
N LEU A 451 -27.31 -3.48 -10.41
CA LEU A 451 -25.90 -3.25 -10.63
C LEU A 451 -25.43 -4.01 -11.88
N THR A 452 -24.79 -3.32 -12.80
CA THR A 452 -24.23 -3.90 -14.03
C THR A 452 -22.71 -3.76 -14.01
N TRP A 453 -22.00 -4.84 -14.37
CA TRP A 453 -20.54 -4.92 -14.30
C TRP A 453 -19.94 -5.15 -15.68
N ASN A 454 -18.86 -4.44 -16.03
CA ASN A 454 -18.13 -4.68 -17.27
C ASN A 454 -17.32 -5.99 -17.21
N TRP A 455 -16.69 -6.40 -18.31
CA TRP A 455 -15.92 -7.65 -18.40
C TRP A 455 -14.70 -7.72 -17.48
N ARG A 456 -14.25 -6.57 -16.95
CA ARG A 456 -13.16 -6.46 -15.98
C ARG A 456 -13.63 -6.50 -14.52
N ASN A 457 -14.90 -6.85 -14.27
CA ASN A 457 -15.52 -6.82 -12.95
C ASN A 457 -15.49 -5.42 -12.29
N GLN A 458 -15.66 -4.37 -13.09
CA GLN A 458 -15.82 -3.00 -12.60
C GLN A 458 -17.27 -2.56 -12.73
N LEU A 459 -17.79 -1.85 -11.73
CA LEU A 459 -19.18 -1.40 -11.71
C LEU A 459 -19.39 -0.40 -12.86
N HIS A 460 -20.22 -0.77 -13.82
CA HIS A 460 -20.43 0.03 -15.03
C HIS A 460 -21.69 0.89 -14.95
N LYS A 461 -22.77 0.37 -14.33
CA LYS A 461 -24.04 1.08 -14.18
C LYS A 461 -24.74 0.70 -12.87
N VAL A 462 -25.35 1.70 -12.21
CA VAL A 462 -26.37 1.52 -11.17
C VAL A 462 -27.68 2.11 -11.67
N THR A 463 -28.69 1.27 -11.87
CA THR A 463 -30.05 1.74 -12.14
C THR A 463 -30.66 2.26 -10.84
N GLN A 464 -30.92 3.56 -10.78
CA GLN A 464 -31.48 4.26 -9.62
C GLN A 464 -33.00 4.11 -9.57
N VAL A 465 -33.68 4.33 -10.70
CA VAL A 465 -35.14 4.18 -10.85
C VAL A 465 -35.41 3.48 -12.18
N GLN A 466 -36.01 2.29 -12.11
CA GLN A 466 -36.45 1.57 -13.30
C GLN A 466 -37.78 2.15 -13.80
N ARG A 467 -37.92 2.34 -15.12
CA ARG A 467 -39.15 2.85 -15.73
C ARG A 467 -39.69 1.87 -16.76
N ASP A 468 -41.01 1.70 -16.78
CA ASP A 468 -41.67 0.81 -17.74
C ASP A 468 -41.64 1.40 -19.17
N ASP A 469 -41.78 2.73 -19.28
CA ASP A 469 -41.82 3.47 -20.55
C ASP A 469 -40.71 4.54 -20.63
N GLY A 470 -39.55 4.14 -21.15
CA GLY A 470 -38.40 5.01 -21.47
C GLY A 470 -37.13 4.65 -20.71
N GLU A 471 -36.11 5.50 -20.82
CA GLU A 471 -34.81 5.28 -20.17
C GLU A 471 -34.90 5.37 -18.63
N ASP A 472 -34.18 4.48 -17.97
CA ASP A 472 -34.01 4.44 -16.52
C ASP A 472 -33.22 5.66 -15.99
N ASP A 473 -33.51 6.08 -14.76
CA ASP A 473 -32.58 6.94 -14.04
C ASP A 473 -31.38 6.09 -13.60
N ALA A 474 -30.15 6.54 -13.86
CA ALA A 474 -28.97 5.70 -13.64
C ALA A 474 -27.68 6.50 -13.41
N GLU A 475 -26.74 5.89 -12.69
CA GLU A 475 -25.34 6.31 -12.64
C GLU A 475 -24.49 5.36 -13.50
N HIS A 476 -23.70 5.91 -14.41
CA HIS A 476 -22.75 5.17 -15.25
C HIS A 476 -21.31 5.57 -14.93
N TYR A 477 -20.38 4.63 -15.09
CA TYR A 477 -18.96 4.85 -14.77
C TYR A 477 -18.04 4.34 -15.88
N SER A 478 -16.96 5.08 -16.13
CA SER A 478 -15.86 4.65 -16.99
C SER A 478 -14.52 4.74 -16.26
N TYR A 479 -13.57 3.90 -16.68
CA TYR A 479 -12.31 3.65 -15.99
C TYR A 479 -11.13 3.74 -16.96
N ASN A 480 -9.97 4.18 -16.48
CA ASN A 480 -8.73 4.13 -17.25
C ASN A 480 -8.18 2.69 -17.33
N ALA A 481 -7.06 2.53 -18.03
CA ALA A 481 -6.39 1.24 -18.20
C ALA A 481 -5.96 0.58 -16.88
N GLN A 482 -5.66 1.34 -15.83
CA GLN A 482 -5.30 0.83 -14.50
C GLN A 482 -6.53 0.48 -13.67
N GLY A 483 -7.73 0.81 -14.16
CA GLY A 483 -8.99 0.51 -13.51
C GLY A 483 -9.47 1.56 -12.50
N MET A 484 -8.90 2.77 -12.54
CA MET A 484 -9.35 3.91 -11.75
C MET A 484 -10.46 4.67 -12.49
N ARG A 485 -11.48 5.12 -11.76
CA ARG A 485 -12.63 5.84 -12.31
C ARG A 485 -12.20 7.18 -12.88
N MET A 486 -12.56 7.41 -14.15
CA MET A 486 -12.24 8.64 -14.88
C MET A 486 -13.49 9.48 -15.18
N ARG A 487 -14.67 8.86 -15.24
CA ARG A 487 -15.93 9.57 -15.47
C ARG A 487 -17.08 8.95 -14.67
N LYS A 488 -18.00 9.78 -14.17
CA LYS A 488 -19.27 9.40 -13.56
C LYS A 488 -20.39 10.24 -14.17
N LEU A 489 -21.38 9.59 -14.75
CA LEU A 489 -22.53 10.25 -15.36
C LEU A 489 -23.82 9.82 -14.67
N HIS A 490 -24.55 10.75 -14.07
CA HIS A 490 -25.85 10.51 -13.47
C HIS A 490 -26.95 11.15 -14.31
N SER A 491 -27.87 10.34 -14.82
CA SER A 491 -29.05 10.78 -15.56
C SER A 491 -30.31 10.57 -14.72
N ALA A 492 -31.12 11.61 -14.59
CA ALA A 492 -32.41 11.57 -13.90
C ALA A 492 -33.48 12.33 -14.68
N ARG A 493 -34.60 11.69 -14.99
CA ARG A 493 -35.66 12.28 -15.82
C ARG A 493 -36.68 13.05 -14.98
N ALA A 494 -36.80 14.34 -15.28
CA ALA A 494 -37.87 15.21 -14.81
C ALA A 494 -39.11 15.14 -15.73
N ALA A 495 -40.14 15.94 -15.46
CA ALA A 495 -41.42 15.87 -16.16
C ALA A 495 -41.33 16.06 -17.69
N SER A 496 -40.37 16.89 -18.17
CA SER A 496 -40.25 17.25 -19.60
C SER A 496 -38.82 17.14 -20.17
N PHE A 497 -37.80 16.83 -19.36
CA PHE A 497 -36.41 16.72 -19.79
C PHE A 497 -35.59 15.81 -18.85
N THR A 498 -34.39 15.42 -19.26
CA THR A 498 -33.47 14.61 -18.44
C THR A 498 -32.34 15.49 -17.93
N HIS A 499 -32.19 15.54 -16.61
CA HIS A 499 -31.02 16.14 -15.97
C HIS A 499 -29.83 15.19 -16.05
N VAL A 500 -28.67 15.71 -16.44
CA VAL A 500 -27.42 14.99 -16.57
C VAL A 500 -26.37 15.68 -15.70
N ARG A 501 -25.84 14.95 -14.72
CA ARG A 501 -24.64 15.34 -13.96
C ARG A 501 -23.46 14.54 -14.48
N ASP A 502 -22.45 15.22 -14.99
CA ASP A 502 -21.23 14.60 -15.51
C ASP A 502 -20.04 15.03 -14.65
N VAL A 503 -19.28 14.06 -14.16
CA VAL A 503 -18.08 14.29 -13.35
C VAL A 503 -16.90 13.65 -14.06
N ARG A 504 -15.93 14.48 -14.45
CA ARG A 504 -14.64 14.04 -14.99
C ARG A 504 -13.57 14.14 -13.90
N TYR A 505 -12.88 13.04 -13.63
CA TYR A 505 -11.78 12.98 -12.66
C TYR A 505 -10.46 13.10 -13.41
N LEU A 506 -9.71 14.16 -13.10
CA LEU A 506 -8.42 14.49 -13.70
C LEU A 506 -7.39 14.68 -12.57
N PRO A 507 -6.08 14.63 -12.87
CA PRO A 507 -5.09 14.85 -11.82
C PRO A 507 -5.24 16.26 -11.22
N GLY A 508 -5.48 16.33 -9.91
CA GLY A 508 -5.65 17.60 -9.18
C GLY A 508 -7.01 18.29 -9.35
N LEU A 509 -7.92 17.74 -10.17
CA LEU A 509 -9.14 18.45 -10.56
C LEU A 509 -10.32 17.49 -10.82
N GLU A 510 -11.50 17.82 -10.29
CA GLU A 510 -12.77 17.27 -10.76
C GLU A 510 -13.52 18.35 -11.52
N ILE A 511 -14.02 18.03 -12.73
CA ILE A 511 -14.92 18.92 -13.47
C ILE A 511 -16.32 18.35 -13.35
N ARG A 512 -17.22 19.11 -12.73
CA ARG A 512 -18.61 18.72 -12.46
C ARG A 512 -19.54 19.62 -13.26
N THR A 513 -20.30 19.05 -14.18
CA THR A 513 -21.31 19.79 -14.94
C THR A 513 -22.71 19.31 -14.58
N LEU A 514 -23.67 20.23 -14.54
CA LEU A 514 -25.11 19.94 -14.45
C LEU A 514 -25.78 20.52 -15.68
N ASP A 515 -26.19 19.65 -16.60
CA ASP A 515 -26.71 20.00 -17.92
C ASP A 515 -25.79 21.02 -18.60
N ASP A 516 -26.37 22.08 -19.18
CA ASP A 516 -25.64 23.29 -19.60
C ASP A 516 -25.84 24.44 -18.59
N THR A 517 -26.25 24.16 -17.36
CA THR A 517 -26.58 25.21 -16.38
C THR A 517 -25.42 25.53 -15.44
N GLU A 518 -24.58 24.55 -15.14
CA GLU A 518 -23.47 24.67 -14.18
C GLU A 518 -22.21 23.96 -14.69
N GLU A 519 -21.07 24.59 -14.49
CA GLU A 519 -19.74 23.98 -14.61
C GLU A 519 -18.89 24.39 -13.41
N LEU A 520 -18.59 23.43 -12.55
CA LEU A 520 -17.83 23.57 -11.32
C LEU A 520 -16.50 22.82 -11.46
N HIS A 521 -15.41 23.54 -11.25
CA HIS A 521 -14.07 23.00 -11.05
C HIS A 521 -13.85 22.78 -9.55
N VAL A 522 -13.60 21.53 -9.15
CA VAL A 522 -13.21 21.19 -7.79
C VAL A 522 -11.72 20.90 -7.79
N CYS A 523 -10.92 21.87 -7.37
CA CYS A 523 -9.48 21.71 -7.21
C CYS A 523 -9.23 20.85 -5.98
N THR A 524 -8.69 19.64 -6.19
CA THR A 524 -8.32 18.73 -5.11
C THR A 524 -6.86 19.01 -4.73
N LEU A 525 -6.66 19.60 -3.56
CA LEU A 525 -5.34 19.96 -3.06
C LEU A 525 -4.75 18.74 -2.36
N GLN A 526 -4.23 17.80 -3.16
CA GLN A 526 -3.60 16.58 -2.66
C GLN A 526 -2.23 16.97 -2.10
N GLY A 527 -2.15 17.07 -0.78
CA GLY A 527 -0.95 17.48 -0.07
C GLY A 527 -0.86 16.86 1.31
N PRO A 528 0.19 17.20 2.07
CA PRO A 528 0.36 16.75 3.46
C PRO A 528 -0.75 17.25 4.39
N ALA A 529 -1.44 18.35 4.07
CA ALA A 529 -2.55 18.90 4.85
C ALA A 529 -3.78 17.98 4.81
N SER A 530 -4.74 18.17 5.71
CA SER A 530 -6.06 17.51 5.61
C SER A 530 -6.72 17.73 4.23
N ASN A 531 -7.84 17.06 3.97
CA ASN A 531 -8.56 17.19 2.70
C ASN A 531 -9.03 18.64 2.47
N ILE A 532 -8.35 19.41 1.61
CA ILE A 532 -8.74 20.78 1.24
C ILE A 532 -9.22 20.79 -0.21
N ARG A 533 -10.39 21.37 -0.43
CA ARG A 533 -11.04 21.46 -1.74
C ARG A 533 -11.36 22.90 -2.09
N GLY A 534 -10.96 23.33 -3.27
CA GLY A 534 -11.32 24.64 -3.80
C GLY A 534 -12.46 24.52 -4.80
N LEU A 535 -13.55 25.28 -4.60
CA LEU A 535 -14.73 25.28 -5.46
C LEU A 535 -14.75 26.51 -6.35
N TYR A 536 -14.56 26.31 -7.66
CA TYR A 536 -14.49 27.39 -8.64
C TYR A 536 -15.51 27.17 -9.75
N TRP A 537 -16.51 28.04 -9.85
CA TRP A 537 -17.54 27.93 -10.89
C TRP A 537 -17.08 28.65 -12.15
N ALA A 538 -16.98 27.91 -13.26
CA ALA A 538 -16.88 28.50 -14.59
C ALA A 538 -18.24 28.99 -15.10
N LYS A 539 -19.34 28.35 -14.65
CA LYS A 539 -20.72 28.69 -15.00
C LYS A 539 -21.69 28.27 -13.90
N GLY A 540 -22.77 29.03 -13.71
CA GLY A 540 -23.91 28.60 -12.87
C GLY A 540 -23.68 28.65 -11.35
N ARG A 541 -22.79 29.53 -10.86
CA ARG A 541 -22.50 29.65 -9.44
C ARG A 541 -23.76 29.95 -8.60
N PRO A 542 -24.04 29.18 -7.53
CA PRO A 542 -25.06 29.54 -6.55
C PRO A 542 -24.74 30.87 -5.86
N THR A 543 -25.74 31.71 -5.62
CA THR A 543 -25.54 33.03 -5.02
C THR A 543 -24.98 33.00 -3.59
N GLU A 544 -25.24 31.90 -2.88
CA GLU A 544 -24.88 31.66 -1.49
C GLU A 544 -23.44 31.18 -1.29
N ILE A 545 -22.75 30.79 -2.37
CA ILE A 545 -21.36 30.33 -2.31
C ILE A 545 -20.45 31.32 -3.01
N GLU A 546 -19.39 31.75 -2.33
CA GLU A 546 -18.37 32.63 -2.90
C GLU A 546 -17.60 31.97 -4.05
N GLN A 547 -17.17 32.76 -5.03
CA GLN A 547 -16.31 32.25 -6.10
C GLN A 547 -14.94 31.88 -5.52
N GLY A 548 -14.47 30.66 -5.81
CA GLY A 548 -13.19 30.18 -5.26
C GLY A 548 -13.27 29.78 -3.78
N GLN A 549 -14.46 29.43 -3.27
CA GLN A 549 -14.61 29.00 -1.86
C GLN A 549 -13.65 27.84 -1.54
N LEU A 550 -12.82 28.01 -0.51
CA LEU A 550 -11.97 26.97 0.02
C LEU A 550 -12.71 26.22 1.14
N ARG A 551 -12.70 24.90 1.08
CA ARG A 551 -13.28 24.01 2.09
C ARG A 551 -12.17 23.23 2.78
N TYR A 552 -11.84 23.65 3.99
CA TYR A 552 -10.85 23.02 4.85
C TYR A 552 -11.51 21.92 5.68
N SER A 553 -11.14 20.66 5.42
CA SER A 553 -11.65 19.55 6.21
C SER A 553 -10.84 19.34 7.48
N LEU A 554 -11.53 19.08 8.59
CA LEU A 554 -10.97 18.50 9.80
C LEU A 554 -11.33 17.02 9.82
N ASP A 555 -10.31 16.19 9.66
CA ASP A 555 -10.46 14.75 9.50
C ASP A 555 -10.37 14.05 10.87
N ASP A 556 -10.86 12.81 10.99
CA ASP A 556 -10.52 11.92 12.10
C ASP A 556 -9.23 11.11 11.81
N HIS A 557 -8.83 10.24 12.74
CA HIS A 557 -7.63 9.41 12.60
C HIS A 557 -7.68 8.41 11.43
N LEU A 558 -8.85 8.17 10.83
CA LEU A 558 -9.03 7.32 9.64
C LEU A 558 -9.05 8.14 8.35
N GLY A 559 -8.98 9.47 8.43
CA GLY A 559 -9.15 10.38 7.31
C GLY A 559 -10.62 10.63 6.95
N SER A 560 -11.58 10.33 7.83
CA SER A 560 -12.99 10.66 7.61
C SER A 560 -13.24 12.14 7.84
N LEU A 561 -13.94 12.82 6.91
CA LEU A 561 -14.15 14.27 6.96
C LEU A 561 -15.25 14.63 7.96
N VAL A 562 -14.85 14.91 9.21
CA VAL A 562 -15.76 15.23 10.31
C VAL A 562 -16.34 16.63 10.14
N MET A 563 -15.52 17.65 9.92
CA MET A 563 -15.96 19.04 9.82
C MET A 563 -15.41 19.72 8.57
N GLU A 564 -16.19 20.57 7.91
CA GLU A 564 -15.73 21.47 6.84
C GLU A 564 -15.80 22.92 7.33
N LEU A 565 -14.70 23.65 7.19
CA LEU A 565 -14.59 25.07 7.48
C LEU A 565 -14.31 25.86 6.20
N ASP A 566 -14.79 27.10 6.11
CA ASP A 566 -14.48 28.01 5.00
C ASP A 566 -13.10 28.71 5.19
N GLN A 567 -12.75 29.59 4.26
CA GLN A 567 -11.55 30.43 4.30
C GLN A 567 -11.46 31.38 5.50
N ASP A 568 -12.59 31.68 6.16
CA ASP A 568 -12.63 32.50 7.38
C ASP A 568 -12.64 31.63 8.66
N ALA A 569 -12.57 30.30 8.51
CA ALA A 569 -12.76 29.29 9.55
C ALA A 569 -14.18 29.22 10.13
N ARG A 570 -15.20 29.64 9.38
CA ARG A 570 -16.60 29.42 9.73
C ARG A 570 -17.04 28.01 9.34
N LEU A 571 -17.95 27.45 10.14
CA LEU A 571 -18.50 26.12 9.90
C LEU A 571 -19.36 26.07 8.64
N ILE A 572 -18.99 25.20 7.70
CA ILE A 572 -19.80 24.83 6.52
C ILE A 572 -20.66 23.60 6.86
N SER A 573 -20.00 22.52 7.29
CA SER A 573 -20.67 21.24 7.58
C SER A 573 -20.01 20.46 8.72
N HIS A 574 -20.79 19.60 9.37
CA HIS A 574 -20.34 18.69 10.43
C HIS A 574 -21.05 17.35 10.25
N GLU A 575 -20.29 16.26 10.28
CA GLU A 575 -20.80 14.91 10.03
C GLU A 575 -20.21 13.91 11.03
N GLY A 576 -21.05 13.01 11.53
CA GLY A 576 -20.62 11.89 12.38
C GLY A 576 -20.94 10.56 11.74
N TYR A 577 -20.06 9.58 11.93
CA TYR A 577 -20.16 8.26 11.30
C TYR A 577 -20.37 7.15 12.35
N TYR A 578 -21.15 6.13 11.98
CA TYR A 578 -21.07 4.80 12.59
C TYR A 578 -19.69 4.18 12.27
N PRO A 579 -19.22 3.19 13.04
CA PRO A 579 -17.90 2.59 12.84
C PRO A 579 -17.63 2.09 11.43
N PHE A 580 -18.63 1.52 10.76
CA PHE A 580 -18.52 1.01 9.40
C PHE A 580 -18.87 2.05 8.31
N GLY A 581 -18.90 3.34 8.64
CA GLY A 581 -18.96 4.44 7.67
C GLY A 581 -20.34 4.92 7.24
N GLY A 582 -21.42 4.33 7.78
CA GLY A 582 -22.76 4.92 7.65
C GLY A 582 -22.84 6.25 8.38
N THR A 583 -23.52 7.26 7.83
CA THR A 583 -23.65 8.57 8.48
C THR A 583 -24.65 8.51 9.63
N ALA A 584 -24.20 8.74 10.86
CA ALA A 584 -25.02 8.74 12.07
C ALA A 584 -25.79 10.06 12.26
N TRP A 585 -25.21 11.17 11.80
CA TRP A 585 -25.86 12.48 11.75
C TRP A 585 -25.10 13.40 10.79
N TRP A 586 -25.81 14.38 10.23
CA TRP A 586 -25.25 15.32 9.26
C TRP A 586 -25.85 16.71 9.43
N ALA A 587 -25.00 17.72 9.62
CA ALA A 587 -25.37 19.11 9.79
C ALA A 587 -24.62 20.00 8.80
N ALA A 588 -25.26 21.08 8.35
CA ALA A 588 -24.63 22.12 7.54
C ALA A 588 -25.36 23.46 7.69
N ASP A 589 -24.67 24.56 7.40
CA ASP A 589 -25.25 25.92 7.46
C ASP A 589 -26.47 26.10 6.54
N SER A 590 -26.51 25.34 5.44
CA SER A 590 -27.47 25.45 4.36
C SER A 590 -27.49 24.17 3.52
N GLN A 591 -28.63 23.91 2.88
CA GLN A 591 -28.80 22.77 1.98
C GLN A 591 -27.88 22.87 0.75
N ILE A 592 -27.61 24.10 0.28
CA ILE A 592 -26.78 24.37 -0.89
C ILE A 592 -25.33 24.07 -0.58
N GLN A 593 -24.78 24.53 0.54
CA GLN A 593 -23.39 24.19 0.92
C GLN A 593 -23.22 22.67 1.11
N ALA A 594 -24.22 22.02 1.72
CA ALA A 594 -24.24 20.59 1.97
C ALA A 594 -24.20 19.74 0.67
N SER A 595 -24.83 20.20 -0.41
CA SER A 595 -24.94 19.42 -1.66
C SER A 595 -23.58 19.22 -2.37
N TYR A 596 -22.61 20.09 -2.10
CA TYR A 596 -21.26 20.00 -2.68
C TYR A 596 -20.27 19.15 -1.85
N LYS A 597 -20.69 18.59 -0.69
CA LYS A 597 -19.87 17.63 0.07
C LYS A 597 -19.98 16.23 -0.51
N THR A 598 -18.93 15.79 -1.21
CA THR A 598 -18.89 14.51 -1.93
C THR A 598 -18.00 13.47 -1.23
N VAL A 599 -16.87 13.91 -0.67
CA VAL A 599 -15.96 13.07 0.13
C VAL A 599 -16.37 13.07 1.60
N ARG A 600 -16.36 11.89 2.22
CA ARG A 600 -16.91 11.66 3.56
C ARG A 600 -16.06 10.67 4.37
N TYR A 601 -16.53 9.45 4.57
CA TYR A 601 -15.87 8.41 5.37
C TYR A 601 -14.55 7.94 4.74
N SER A 602 -13.49 7.82 5.55
CA SER A 602 -12.14 7.39 5.13
C SER A 602 -11.59 8.13 3.90
N GLY A 603 -11.97 9.40 3.72
CA GLY A 603 -11.54 10.22 2.59
C GLY A 603 -12.09 9.74 1.24
N LYS A 604 -13.16 8.96 1.22
CA LYS A 604 -13.77 8.41 -0.01
C LYS A 604 -15.02 9.15 -0.45
N GLU A 605 -15.24 9.19 -1.77
CA GLU A 605 -16.46 9.76 -2.36
C GLU A 605 -17.63 8.79 -2.16
N ARG A 606 -18.76 9.34 -1.71
CA ARG A 606 -20.03 8.63 -1.60
C ARG A 606 -20.93 8.98 -2.79
N ASP A 607 -21.25 8.00 -3.62
CA ASP A 607 -22.08 8.19 -4.81
C ASP A 607 -23.58 8.27 -4.47
N ALA A 608 -24.44 8.59 -5.45
CA ALA A 608 -25.87 8.76 -5.21
C ALA A 608 -26.56 7.45 -4.79
N SER A 609 -26.06 6.30 -5.27
CA SER A 609 -26.41 4.96 -4.78
C SER A 609 -26.14 4.73 -3.27
N GLY A 610 -25.39 5.60 -2.62
CA GLY A 610 -24.93 5.48 -1.25
C GLY A 610 -23.59 4.73 -1.12
N LEU A 611 -23.15 4.03 -2.16
CA LEU A 611 -21.89 3.30 -2.16
C LEU A 611 -20.71 4.27 -2.05
N TYR A 612 -19.66 3.84 -1.36
CA TYR A 612 -18.37 4.51 -1.37
C TYR A 612 -17.48 3.93 -2.46
N TYR A 613 -16.88 4.78 -3.28
CA TYR A 613 -15.89 4.40 -4.28
C TYR A 613 -14.48 4.46 -3.69
N TYR A 614 -13.81 3.31 -3.59
CA TYR A 614 -12.47 3.22 -2.99
C TYR A 614 -11.33 3.14 -4.02
N GLY A 615 -11.64 2.85 -5.29
CA GLY A 615 -10.66 2.61 -6.34
C GLY A 615 -11.02 1.38 -7.15
N PHE A 616 -10.69 0.20 -6.64
CA PHE A 616 -10.98 -1.09 -7.29
C PHE A 616 -12.29 -1.74 -6.83
N ARG A 617 -12.82 -1.31 -5.69
CA ARG A 617 -14.07 -1.84 -5.12
C ARG A 617 -15.03 -0.72 -4.72
N TYR A 618 -16.31 -1.11 -4.66
CA TYR A 618 -17.39 -0.31 -4.10
C TYR A 618 -17.81 -0.88 -2.75
N TYR A 619 -17.96 -0.01 -1.77
CA TYR A 619 -18.27 -0.38 -0.38
C TYR A 619 -19.69 0.03 -0.01
N ALA A 620 -20.45 -0.89 0.57
CA ALA A 620 -21.81 -0.66 1.07
C ALA A 620 -21.78 -0.49 2.60
N PRO A 621 -21.70 0.75 3.14
CA PRO A 621 -21.57 0.99 4.58
C PRO A 621 -22.75 0.46 5.41
N TRP A 622 -23.95 0.41 4.83
CA TRP A 622 -25.14 -0.15 5.48
C TRP A 622 -25.13 -1.68 5.55
N MET A 623 -24.33 -2.35 4.71
CA MET A 623 -24.10 -3.80 4.76
C MET A 623 -22.77 -4.16 5.43
N MET A 624 -21.94 -3.15 5.72
CA MET A 624 -20.63 -3.28 6.38
C MET A 624 -19.64 -4.17 5.61
N ARG A 625 -19.73 -4.18 4.28
CA ARG A 625 -18.93 -5.04 3.41
C ARG A 625 -18.77 -4.50 1.99
N TRP A 626 -17.82 -5.06 1.26
CA TRP A 626 -17.65 -4.83 -0.18
C TRP A 626 -18.76 -5.51 -0.98
N ILE A 627 -19.14 -4.93 -2.12
CA ILE A 627 -20.18 -5.51 -3.02
C ILE A 627 -19.58 -6.35 -4.15
N ASN A 628 -18.25 -6.33 -4.29
CA ASN A 628 -17.49 -7.13 -5.24
C ASN A 628 -16.23 -7.68 -4.56
N PRO A 629 -15.76 -8.87 -4.94
CA PRO A 629 -14.65 -9.53 -4.28
C PRO A 629 -13.35 -8.76 -4.50
N ASP A 630 -12.40 -8.93 -3.57
CA ASP A 630 -11.07 -8.35 -3.68
C ASP A 630 -10.34 -8.80 -4.97
N PRO A 631 -10.04 -7.90 -5.91
CA PRO A 631 -9.35 -8.27 -7.13
C PRO A 631 -7.86 -8.60 -6.90
N ALA A 632 -7.29 -8.27 -5.74
CA ALA A 632 -5.97 -8.75 -5.32
C ALA A 632 -6.00 -10.21 -4.81
N GLY A 633 -7.19 -10.80 -4.64
CA GLY A 633 -7.35 -12.14 -4.08
C GLY A 633 -7.21 -12.14 -2.56
N PRO A 634 -6.79 -13.25 -1.93
CA PRO A 634 -6.83 -13.40 -0.47
C PRO A 634 -5.66 -12.71 0.26
N VAL A 635 -5.28 -11.49 -0.16
CA VAL A 635 -4.18 -10.71 0.44
C VAL A 635 -4.49 -10.24 1.86
N ASP A 636 -5.78 -10.04 2.18
CA ASP A 636 -6.27 -9.69 3.52
C ASP A 636 -7.16 -10.80 4.13
N GLY A 637 -6.94 -12.04 3.70
CA GLY A 637 -7.67 -13.23 4.16
C GLY A 637 -8.57 -13.86 3.10
N LEU A 638 -9.11 -15.04 3.41
CA LEU A 638 -9.90 -15.84 2.45
C LEU A 638 -11.33 -15.33 2.21
N ASN A 639 -11.81 -14.39 3.03
CA ASN A 639 -13.10 -13.73 2.81
C ASN A 639 -12.89 -12.48 1.95
N LEU A 640 -13.25 -12.55 0.67
CA LEU A 640 -12.97 -11.48 -0.29
C LEU A 640 -13.93 -10.27 -0.17
N TYR A 641 -14.90 -10.31 0.74
CA TYR A 641 -15.88 -9.24 0.97
C TYR A 641 -15.72 -8.53 2.32
N ALA A 642 -14.86 -9.03 3.21
CA ALA A 642 -14.66 -8.47 4.54
C ALA A 642 -14.09 -7.05 4.48
N MET A 643 -14.66 -6.12 5.24
CA MET A 643 -14.17 -4.75 5.32
C MET A 643 -13.10 -4.64 6.40
N VAL A 644 -11.85 -4.43 5.98
CA VAL A 644 -10.66 -4.20 6.81
C VAL A 644 -10.51 -5.13 8.03
N GLY A 645 -10.82 -6.42 7.84
CA GLY A 645 -10.80 -7.44 8.89
C GLY A 645 -11.79 -7.20 10.04
N ASN A 646 -12.92 -6.54 9.77
CA ASN A 646 -13.96 -6.18 10.73
C ASN A 646 -13.48 -5.28 11.88
N ASN A 647 -12.41 -4.49 11.66
CA ASN A 647 -11.94 -3.48 12.60
C ASN A 647 -11.82 -2.11 11.92
N PRO A 648 -12.95 -1.50 11.55
CA PRO A 648 -12.99 -0.24 10.81
C PRO A 648 -12.65 0.99 11.68
N VAL A 649 -12.47 0.81 12.98
CA VAL A 649 -12.07 1.88 13.90
C VAL A 649 -10.54 2.01 13.93
N ARG A 650 -9.80 0.95 13.62
CA ARG A 650 -8.34 0.97 13.55
C ARG A 650 -7.82 1.10 12.13
N TYR A 651 -8.40 0.36 11.21
CA TYR A 651 -7.88 0.21 9.86
C TYR A 651 -8.72 0.98 8.84
N SER A 652 -8.07 1.44 7.78
CA SER A 652 -8.71 2.00 6.58
C SER A 652 -8.24 1.24 5.34
N ASP A 653 -8.90 1.42 4.21
CA ASP A 653 -8.45 0.87 2.92
C ASP A 653 -8.29 2.02 1.93
N SER A 654 -7.11 2.14 1.31
CA SER A 654 -6.83 3.24 0.39
C SER A 654 -7.32 2.99 -1.02
N LEU A 655 -7.45 1.73 -1.46
CA LEU A 655 -7.75 1.40 -2.86
C LEU A 655 -8.87 0.35 -3.01
N GLY A 656 -9.38 -0.17 -1.90
CA GLY A 656 -10.23 -1.34 -1.87
C GLY A 656 -9.45 -2.61 -2.17
N LEU A 657 -8.21 -2.78 -1.68
CA LEU A 657 -7.38 -3.97 -1.94
C LEU A 657 -6.76 -4.59 -0.69
N ASN A 658 -6.60 -3.82 0.37
CA ASN A 658 -5.96 -4.27 1.60
C ASN A 658 -6.23 -3.27 2.72
N ARG A 659 -6.42 -3.77 3.94
CA ARG A 659 -6.39 -2.91 5.11
C ARG A 659 -5.00 -2.32 5.31
N GLY A 660 -4.96 -1.02 5.55
CA GLY A 660 -3.81 -0.28 6.04
C GLY A 660 -4.07 0.21 7.46
N ASP A 661 -3.03 0.23 8.28
CA ASP A 661 -3.05 1.00 9.51
C ASP A 661 -2.77 2.46 9.10
N ALA A 662 -3.74 3.37 9.29
CA ALA A 662 -3.70 4.74 8.76
C ALA A 662 -2.46 5.52 9.25
N LEU A 663 -1.89 5.14 10.41
CA LEU A 663 -0.63 5.65 10.94
C LEU A 663 0.61 5.08 10.23
N HIS A 664 0.53 3.85 9.71
CA HIS A 664 1.59 3.20 8.94
C HIS A 664 1.68 3.72 7.51
N THR A 665 0.54 4.18 6.93
CA THR A 665 0.47 4.74 5.56
C THR A 665 1.42 5.93 5.37
N LEU A 666 1.57 6.79 6.38
CA LEU A 666 2.49 7.93 6.39
C LEU A 666 3.97 7.50 6.34
N MET A 667 4.35 6.37 6.97
CA MET A 667 5.73 5.84 6.93
C MET A 667 6.00 4.94 5.70
N THR A 668 4.98 4.26 5.18
CA THR A 668 5.08 3.49 3.93
C THR A 668 5.17 4.35 2.70
N GLY A 669 4.77 5.63 2.71
CA GLY A 669 4.94 6.50 1.55
C GLY A 669 6.41 6.57 1.10
N ARG A 670 7.31 6.85 2.05
CA ARG A 670 8.77 6.92 1.81
C ARG A 670 9.36 5.56 1.41
N THR A 671 8.93 4.49 2.08
CA THR A 671 9.42 3.14 1.81
C THR A 671 8.92 2.61 0.46
N THR A 672 7.68 2.91 0.11
CA THR A 672 7.06 2.56 -1.18
C THR A 672 7.67 3.36 -2.32
N GLN A 673 7.98 4.65 -2.13
CA GLN A 673 8.74 5.46 -3.11
C GLN A 673 10.15 4.88 -3.37
N ILE A 674 10.83 4.40 -2.34
CA ILE A 674 12.15 3.76 -2.46
C ILE A 674 12.03 2.38 -3.16
N LEU A 675 10.99 1.61 -2.85
CA LEU A 675 10.73 0.29 -3.45
C LEU A 675 10.18 0.36 -4.89
N GLN A 676 9.56 1.48 -5.27
CA GLN A 676 9.04 1.74 -6.63
C GLN A 676 10.09 2.42 -7.54
N GLY A 677 11.34 2.56 -7.10
CA GLY A 677 12.45 2.99 -7.94
C GLY A 677 12.74 4.49 -7.92
N GLY A 678 12.41 5.21 -6.84
CA GLY A 678 12.93 6.56 -6.59
C GLY A 678 14.47 6.61 -6.63
N PRO A 679 15.08 7.77 -6.95
CA PRO A 679 16.52 7.86 -7.18
C PRO A 679 17.32 7.50 -5.93
N ASN A 680 18.28 6.59 -6.15
CA ASN A 680 19.34 6.26 -5.20
C ASN A 680 20.19 7.53 -4.95
N PRO A 681 20.47 7.94 -3.70
CA PRO A 681 21.22 9.17 -3.40
C PRO A 681 22.72 9.15 -3.80
N LEU A 682 23.17 8.26 -4.70
CA LEU A 682 24.57 8.18 -5.16
C LEU A 682 24.71 8.47 -6.67
N PRO A 683 25.79 9.16 -7.09
CA PRO A 683 25.98 9.65 -8.46
C PRO A 683 26.22 8.54 -9.51
N ILE A 684 25.92 8.84 -10.78
CA ILE A 684 26.05 7.94 -11.95
C ILE A 684 27.49 7.99 -12.53
N LEU A 685 28.08 6.83 -12.84
CA LEU A 685 29.41 6.67 -13.47
C LEU A 685 29.39 6.97 -14.99
N THR A 686 30.44 7.63 -15.49
CA THR A 686 30.64 7.97 -16.93
C THR A 686 31.99 7.44 -17.45
N GLY A 687 32.01 6.73 -18.60
CA GLY A 687 33.27 6.29 -19.25
C GLY A 687 33.10 5.36 -20.48
N GLY A 688 33.88 5.58 -21.55
CA GLY A 688 33.70 4.96 -22.88
C GLY A 688 34.19 3.50 -23.03
N HIS A 689 33.26 2.59 -23.33
CA HIS A 689 33.37 1.11 -23.32
C HIS A 689 34.41 0.44 -24.27
N ARG A 690 34.91 1.12 -25.32
CA ARG A 690 35.69 0.46 -26.40
C ARG A 690 37.19 0.32 -26.12
N LYS A 691 37.85 1.38 -25.62
CA LYS A 691 39.28 1.37 -25.26
C LYS A 691 39.58 0.47 -24.05
N MET A 692 38.59 0.27 -23.20
CA MET A 692 38.62 -0.60 -22.02
C MET A 692 38.77 -2.09 -22.42
N MET A 693 38.07 -2.55 -23.46
CA MET A 693 38.10 -3.96 -23.86
C MET A 693 39.45 -4.41 -24.45
N GLU A 694 40.15 -3.53 -25.17
CA GLU A 694 41.42 -3.88 -25.82
C GLU A 694 42.56 -4.09 -24.80
N LYS A 695 42.66 -3.23 -23.78
CA LYS A 695 43.69 -3.32 -22.74
C LYS A 695 43.47 -4.49 -21.77
N ARG A 696 42.19 -4.79 -21.46
CA ARG A 696 41.80 -5.96 -20.67
C ARG A 696 42.28 -7.28 -21.28
N ASN A 697 42.14 -7.42 -22.60
CA ASN A 697 42.50 -8.64 -23.31
C ASN A 697 44.03 -8.87 -23.36
N ALA A 698 44.84 -7.81 -23.25
CA ALA A 698 46.31 -7.93 -23.19
C ALA A 698 46.78 -8.46 -21.82
N TYR A 699 46.21 -7.95 -20.72
CA TYR A 699 46.53 -8.37 -19.35
C TYR A 699 46.21 -9.86 -19.08
N PHE A 700 45.08 -10.35 -19.58
CA PHE A 700 44.68 -11.75 -19.45
C PHE A 700 45.58 -12.74 -20.19
N LYS A 701 46.38 -12.26 -21.14
CA LYS A 701 47.36 -13.07 -21.86
C LYS A 701 48.62 -13.37 -21.03
N GLU A 702 48.91 -12.55 -20.03
CA GLU A 702 50.11 -12.66 -19.17
C GLU A 702 49.81 -13.30 -17.80
N HIS A 703 48.55 -13.30 -17.37
CA HIS A 703 48.09 -13.90 -16.11
C HIS A 703 46.86 -14.81 -16.33
N PRO A 704 47.05 -16.02 -16.90
CA PRO A 704 45.97 -16.88 -17.36
C PRO A 704 45.08 -17.42 -16.22
N GLU A 705 45.60 -17.55 -15.00
CA GLU A 705 44.83 -17.87 -13.79
C GLU A 705 43.80 -16.80 -13.43
N ALA A 706 44.11 -15.51 -13.68
CA ALA A 706 43.17 -14.40 -13.48
C ALA A 706 42.08 -14.38 -14.56
N GLU A 707 42.41 -14.75 -15.81
CA GLU A 707 41.43 -14.88 -16.90
C GLU A 707 40.44 -16.03 -16.65
N ALA A 708 40.94 -17.18 -16.17
CA ALA A 708 40.11 -18.34 -15.83
C ALA A 708 39.14 -18.04 -14.68
N PHE A 709 39.54 -17.18 -13.74
CA PHE A 709 38.72 -16.76 -12.60
C PHE A 709 37.68 -15.68 -12.97
N LEU A 710 38.01 -14.77 -13.89
CA LEU A 710 37.14 -13.65 -14.30
C LEU A 710 36.11 -14.01 -15.39
N LYS A 711 36.39 -14.99 -16.27
CA LYS A 711 35.44 -15.42 -17.32
C LYS A 711 34.15 -16.06 -16.77
N LYS A 712 34.14 -16.48 -15.51
CA LYS A 712 32.96 -17.08 -14.84
C LYS A 712 32.01 -16.07 -14.19
N ASN A 713 32.40 -14.81 -14.04
CA ASN A 713 31.72 -13.86 -13.14
C ASN A 713 31.49 -12.48 -13.78
N ARG A 714 30.69 -12.43 -14.86
CA ARG A 714 30.08 -11.19 -15.33
C ARG A 714 28.68 -11.07 -14.74
N ASP A 715 28.56 -10.31 -13.64
CA ASP A 715 27.53 -9.26 -13.46
C ASP A 715 27.39 -8.83 -11.97
N GLY A 716 27.54 -7.52 -11.74
CA GLY A 716 26.80 -6.67 -10.77
C GLY A 716 26.51 -7.15 -9.34
N ASN A 717 27.52 -7.25 -8.47
CA ASN A 717 27.33 -7.73 -7.10
C ASN A 717 28.01 -6.84 -6.04
N LEU A 718 27.30 -5.82 -5.54
CA LEU A 718 27.61 -5.16 -4.26
C LEU A 718 26.32 -4.91 -3.46
N VAL A 719 26.37 -5.26 -2.17
CA VAL A 719 25.30 -5.08 -1.17
C VAL A 719 25.80 -4.03 -0.17
N ALA A 720 24.95 -3.09 0.23
CA ALA A 720 25.37 -1.90 0.98
C ALA A 720 24.61 -1.66 2.29
N HIS A 721 23.55 -2.43 2.60
CA HIS A 721 22.76 -2.21 3.80
C HIS A 721 22.23 -3.53 4.36
N ALA A 722 22.35 -3.71 5.68
CA ALA A 722 21.81 -4.85 6.41
C ALA A 722 21.06 -4.41 7.67
N GLY A 723 20.05 -5.18 8.06
CA GLY A 723 19.26 -5.01 9.28
C GLY A 723 18.92 -6.37 9.88
N PHE A 724 18.70 -6.43 11.18
CA PHE A 724 18.52 -7.68 11.91
C PHE A 724 17.35 -7.55 12.88
N GLU A 725 16.58 -8.63 13.04
CA GLU A 725 15.58 -8.73 14.10
C GLU A 725 15.91 -9.94 14.98
N ILE A 726 15.96 -9.73 16.28
CA ILE A 726 16.15 -10.78 17.29
C ILE A 726 14.80 -10.97 17.98
N PRO A 727 14.13 -12.12 17.79
CA PRO A 727 12.85 -12.40 18.44
C PRO A 727 13.03 -12.41 19.95
N GLY A 728 12.12 -11.72 20.63
CA GLY A 728 11.95 -11.84 22.08
C GLY A 728 10.90 -12.88 22.45
N SER A 729 10.73 -13.16 23.75
CA SER A 729 9.67 -14.04 24.27
C SER A 729 8.27 -13.44 24.02
N THR A 730 8.22 -12.13 23.82
CA THR A 730 7.04 -11.33 23.46
C THR A 730 7.41 -10.31 22.37
N PRO A 731 6.43 -9.75 21.63
CA PRO A 731 6.68 -8.66 20.67
C PRO A 731 7.37 -7.42 21.27
N ASP A 732 7.20 -7.19 22.57
CA ASP A 732 7.81 -6.07 23.31
C ASP A 732 9.30 -6.29 23.61
N GLU A 733 9.77 -7.53 23.51
CA GLU A 733 11.16 -7.93 23.70
C GLU A 733 11.91 -8.10 22.37
N LEU A 734 11.26 -7.84 21.23
CA LEU A 734 11.86 -7.89 19.89
C LEU A 734 12.94 -6.83 19.77
N VAL A 735 14.17 -7.20 19.39
CA VAL A 735 15.24 -6.23 19.16
C VAL A 735 15.51 -6.09 17.68
N ARG A 736 15.40 -4.87 17.14
CA ARG A 736 15.77 -4.58 15.76
C ARG A 736 17.06 -3.77 15.72
N VAL A 737 18.00 -4.21 14.90
CA VAL A 737 19.26 -3.50 14.64
C VAL A 737 19.26 -3.08 13.18
N THR A 738 19.35 -1.78 12.90
CA THR A 738 19.28 -1.25 11.53
C THR A 738 20.38 -0.22 11.27
N ASP A 739 20.46 0.28 10.04
CA ASP A 739 21.47 1.23 9.58
C ASP A 739 22.90 0.69 9.70
N LEU A 740 23.09 -0.59 9.38
CA LEU A 740 24.41 -1.20 9.29
C LEU A 740 25.01 -0.96 7.91
N PHE A 741 26.22 -0.40 7.90
CA PHE A 741 26.99 -0.11 6.70
C PHE A 741 28.22 -1.01 6.63
N ASN A 742 28.73 -1.24 5.41
CA ASN A 742 30.05 -1.85 5.26
C ASN A 742 31.11 -0.94 5.89
N ILE A 743 32.08 -1.53 6.60
CA ILE A 743 33.26 -0.81 7.09
C ILE A 743 34.03 -0.34 5.86
N PRO A 744 34.19 0.96 5.64
CA PRO A 744 34.96 1.45 4.52
C PRO A 744 36.43 1.05 4.70
N LEU A 745 37.09 0.67 3.61
CA LEU A 745 38.54 0.51 3.62
C LEU A 745 39.18 1.89 3.82
N PRO A 746 40.14 2.06 4.75
CA PRO A 746 40.82 3.33 4.94
C PRO A 746 41.59 3.78 3.69
N ASP A 747 41.65 5.09 3.47
CA ASP A 747 42.32 5.69 2.31
C ASP A 747 43.82 5.35 2.25
N GLN A 748 44.43 5.04 3.40
CA GLN A 748 45.80 4.53 3.54
C GLN A 748 45.84 3.37 4.53
N LEU A 749 45.37 2.19 4.11
CA LEU A 749 45.60 0.97 4.88
C LEU A 749 46.97 0.38 4.49
N GLU A 750 47.96 0.46 5.37
CA GLU A 750 49.21 -0.32 5.26
C GLU A 750 48.90 -1.78 5.60
N LEU A 751 48.16 -2.44 4.70
CA LEU A 751 47.62 -3.79 4.87
C LEU A 751 48.68 -4.79 5.38
N GLY A 752 49.95 -4.64 4.97
CA GLY A 752 51.07 -5.52 5.34
C GLY A 752 51.34 -5.60 6.84
N VAL A 753 51.07 -4.54 7.60
CA VAL A 753 51.21 -4.50 9.07
C VAL A 753 50.09 -5.31 9.76
N HIS A 754 48.98 -5.55 9.07
CA HIS A 754 47.81 -6.27 9.57
C HIS A 754 47.68 -7.67 8.98
N GLY A 755 48.78 -8.23 8.44
CA GLY A 755 48.80 -9.58 7.90
C GLY A 755 48.07 -9.75 6.57
N VAL A 756 47.79 -8.66 5.83
CA VAL A 756 47.20 -8.70 4.49
C VAL A 756 48.14 -8.00 3.49
N GLU A 757 48.48 -8.57 2.35
CA GLU A 757 49.27 -7.91 1.32
C GLU A 757 48.37 -7.56 0.14
N GLU A 758 48.46 -6.33 -0.37
CA GLU A 758 47.73 -5.91 -1.56
C GLU A 758 48.61 -6.00 -2.80
N PHE A 759 48.14 -6.71 -3.82
CA PHE A 759 48.78 -6.81 -5.13
C PHE A 759 47.98 -6.00 -6.15
N ARG A 760 48.46 -4.80 -6.50
CA ARG A 760 47.87 -3.94 -7.55
C ARG A 760 48.72 -3.98 -8.83
N PRO A 761 48.13 -4.07 -10.03
CA PRO A 761 48.87 -3.81 -11.26
C PRO A 761 49.13 -2.30 -11.38
N ALA A 762 50.40 -1.90 -11.50
CA ALA A 762 50.76 -0.50 -11.73
C ALA A 762 50.42 -0.11 -13.18
N ILE A 763 49.18 0.31 -13.43
CA ILE A 763 48.73 0.79 -14.75
C ILE A 763 48.59 2.31 -14.71
N GLN A 764 49.48 3.01 -15.41
CA GLN A 764 49.42 4.47 -15.54
C GLN A 764 48.19 4.88 -16.37
N GLY A 765 47.32 5.74 -15.81
CA GLY A 765 46.20 6.37 -16.52
C GLY A 765 44.85 5.64 -16.45
N VAL A 766 44.64 4.77 -15.46
CA VAL A 766 43.32 4.28 -15.06
C VAL A 766 42.97 4.96 -13.74
N GLU A 767 41.80 5.62 -13.65
CA GLU A 767 41.32 6.23 -12.41
C GLU A 767 41.11 5.18 -11.32
N GLN A 768 41.31 5.57 -10.05
CA GLN A 768 41.38 4.70 -8.87
C GLN A 768 40.12 3.85 -8.59
N ASP A 769 39.02 4.09 -9.31
CA ASP A 769 37.68 3.54 -8.99
C ASP A 769 37.16 2.51 -10.01
N ASP A 770 38.02 1.91 -10.86
CA ASP A 770 37.62 0.82 -11.77
C ASP A 770 37.61 -0.56 -11.05
N PRO A 771 36.43 -1.21 -10.86
CA PRO A 771 36.31 -2.50 -10.16
C PRO A 771 37.11 -3.64 -10.81
N VAL A 772 37.40 -3.54 -12.11
CA VAL A 772 38.07 -4.59 -12.90
C VAL A 772 39.60 -4.51 -12.76
N SER A 773 40.14 -3.41 -12.23
CA SER A 773 41.58 -3.19 -11.99
C SER A 773 41.99 -3.23 -10.50
N SER A 774 41.07 -3.60 -9.62
CA SER A 774 41.17 -3.38 -8.17
C SER A 774 42.29 -4.15 -7.44
N GLY A 775 42.90 -5.17 -8.05
CA GLY A 775 43.99 -5.94 -7.40
C GLY A 775 43.49 -7.09 -6.51
N ILE A 776 44.41 -7.78 -5.83
CA ILE A 776 44.16 -8.97 -5.01
C ILE A 776 44.70 -8.75 -3.60
N PHE A 777 43.93 -9.16 -2.59
CA PHE A 777 44.40 -9.30 -1.21
C PHE A 777 44.99 -10.69 -0.97
N LYS A 778 46.14 -10.77 -0.33
CA LYS A 778 46.76 -12.00 0.16
C LYS A 778 46.82 -11.97 1.68
N PHE A 779 46.29 -12.97 2.36
CA PHE A 779 46.25 -13.04 3.83
C PHE A 779 47.43 -13.88 4.34
N GLY A 780 48.42 -13.25 4.96
CA GLY A 780 49.59 -13.89 5.56
C GLY A 780 49.34 -14.35 6.99
N ASP A 781 49.30 -13.42 7.95
CA ASP A 781 48.99 -13.69 9.35
C ASP A 781 47.52 -13.33 9.62
N VAL A 782 46.66 -14.34 9.57
CA VAL A 782 45.21 -14.19 9.76
C VAL A 782 44.88 -13.69 11.17
N SER A 783 45.70 -14.02 12.18
CA SER A 783 45.47 -13.54 13.55
C SER A 783 45.73 -12.04 13.69
N LEU A 784 46.65 -11.46 12.91
CA LEU A 784 46.81 -10.00 12.82
C LEU A 784 45.60 -9.34 12.14
N TYR A 785 45.06 -9.97 11.09
CA TYR A 785 43.88 -9.49 10.39
C TYR A 785 42.63 -9.51 11.27
N GLU A 786 42.44 -10.57 12.07
CA GLU A 786 41.34 -10.66 13.02
C GLU A 786 41.37 -9.56 14.07
N ARG A 787 42.56 -9.23 14.59
CA ARG A 787 42.73 -8.10 15.52
C ARG A 787 42.37 -6.76 14.87
N LEU A 788 42.74 -6.56 13.60
CA LEU A 788 42.33 -5.38 12.84
C LEU A 788 40.80 -5.32 12.73
N LEU A 789 40.16 -6.43 12.39
CA LEU A 789 38.72 -6.50 12.23
C LEU A 789 37.97 -6.25 13.55
N GLU A 790 38.40 -6.87 14.65
CA GLU A 790 37.87 -6.64 16.00
C GLU A 790 37.96 -5.15 16.38
N ASN A 791 39.13 -4.53 16.17
CA ASN A 791 39.31 -3.10 16.44
C ASN A 791 38.41 -2.22 15.56
N LYS A 792 38.24 -2.55 14.27
CA LYS A 792 37.40 -1.77 13.36
C LYS A 792 35.92 -1.88 13.69
N ILE A 793 35.45 -3.05 14.11
CA ILE A 793 34.08 -3.22 14.59
C ILE A 793 33.83 -2.32 15.82
N VAL A 794 34.79 -2.24 16.75
CA VAL A 794 34.72 -1.34 17.91
C VAL A 794 34.71 0.13 17.49
N GLU A 795 35.49 0.53 16.49
CA GLU A 795 35.43 1.90 15.94
C GLU A 795 34.06 2.22 15.37
N VAL A 796 33.45 1.31 14.58
CA VAL A 796 32.12 1.51 14.01
C VAL A 796 31.04 1.64 15.09
N PHE A 797 31.14 0.89 16.19
CA PHE A 797 30.20 1.03 17.31
C PHE A 797 30.23 2.42 17.94
N ASN A 798 31.39 3.09 17.89
CA ASN A 798 31.57 4.44 18.43
C ASN A 798 31.46 5.53 17.35
N ASP A 799 31.08 5.20 16.11
CA ASP A 799 30.99 6.14 15.01
C ASP A 799 29.72 7.00 15.09
N ALA A 800 29.85 8.18 15.68
CA ALA A 800 28.77 9.15 15.79
C ALA A 800 28.24 9.66 14.43
N LYS A 801 28.98 9.49 13.33
CA LYS A 801 28.56 9.91 11.98
C LYS A 801 27.74 8.85 11.26
N ARG A 802 27.88 7.58 11.65
CA ARG A 802 27.14 6.43 11.08
C ARG A 802 26.66 5.51 12.21
N PRO A 803 25.79 6.02 13.10
CA PRO A 803 25.41 5.31 14.30
C PRO A 803 24.60 4.06 13.95
N ILE A 804 24.97 2.93 14.55
CA ILE A 804 24.15 1.72 14.53
C ILE A 804 22.95 1.96 15.43
N LYS A 805 21.75 1.76 14.89
CA LYS A 805 20.51 2.01 15.60
C LYS A 805 19.92 0.72 16.14
N ILE A 806 19.59 0.73 17.44
CA ILE A 806 18.97 -0.40 18.11
C ILE A 806 17.61 0.01 18.65
N TYR A 807 16.61 -0.76 18.28
CA TYR A 807 15.23 -0.63 18.73
C TYR A 807 14.88 -1.86 19.57
N ARG A 808 14.18 -1.67 20.70
CA ARG A 808 13.62 -2.76 21.51
C ARG A 808 12.10 -2.61 21.56
N GLY A 809 11.37 -3.68 21.29
CA GLY A 809 9.91 -3.68 21.18
C GLY A 809 9.41 -2.68 20.14
N ALA A 810 8.31 -1.99 20.46
CA ALA A 810 7.77 -0.91 19.63
C ALA A 810 8.43 0.47 19.89
N ASN A 811 9.53 0.53 20.67
CA ASN A 811 10.17 1.79 21.03
C ASN A 811 10.62 2.57 19.78
N PRO A 812 10.12 3.79 19.53
CA PRO A 812 10.46 4.57 18.35
C PRO A 812 11.79 5.31 18.46
N GLU A 813 12.37 5.41 19.66
CA GLU A 813 13.68 6.05 19.90
C GLU A 813 14.79 4.99 19.81
N PRO A 814 15.58 4.98 18.73
CA PRO A 814 16.76 4.13 18.66
C PRO A 814 17.79 4.62 19.66
N VAL A 815 18.35 3.71 20.45
CA VAL A 815 19.57 4.01 21.22
C VAL A 815 20.75 3.65 20.32
N ASP A 816 21.75 4.54 20.26
CA ASP A 816 23.02 4.19 19.66
C ASP A 816 23.79 3.23 20.59
N LEU A 817 24.80 2.56 20.05
CA LEU A 817 25.68 1.70 20.84
C LEU A 817 26.72 2.49 21.66
N ALA A 818 26.79 3.82 21.48
CA ALA A 818 27.82 4.66 22.07
C ALA A 818 27.51 4.91 23.55
N GLY A 819 27.99 4.03 24.42
CA GLY A 819 27.86 4.17 25.88
C GLY A 819 26.94 3.15 26.55
N LEU A 820 26.43 2.15 25.82
CA LEU A 820 25.84 0.96 26.45
C LEU A 820 26.97 0.10 27.07
N GLU A 821 26.98 -0.08 28.39
CA GLU A 821 27.93 -0.99 29.08
C GLU A 821 27.62 -2.45 28.72
N HIS A 822 28.29 -2.98 27.70
CA HIS A 822 28.25 -4.39 27.32
C HIS A 822 29.68 -4.93 27.10
N GLU A 823 29.94 -6.15 27.55
CA GLU A 823 31.22 -6.86 27.35
C GLU A 823 31.42 -7.27 25.88
N MET A 824 31.85 -6.37 24.99
CA MET A 824 31.97 -6.72 23.57
C MET A 824 33.22 -6.20 22.85
N PRO A 825 34.39 -6.84 23.03
CA PRO A 825 35.52 -6.70 22.10
C PRO A 825 35.99 -8.01 21.44
N LEU A 826 35.14 -9.05 21.31
CA LEU A 826 35.48 -10.25 20.54
C LEU A 826 34.39 -10.59 19.54
N ILE A 827 34.76 -10.69 18.25
CA ILE A 827 33.88 -11.26 17.21
C ILE A 827 33.42 -12.64 17.70
N GLN A 828 32.11 -12.93 17.56
CA GLN A 828 31.55 -14.19 18.01
C GLN A 828 32.35 -15.36 17.38
N PRO A 829 32.80 -16.37 18.16
CA PRO A 829 33.71 -17.42 17.68
C PRO A 829 33.25 -18.08 16.37
N MET A 830 31.95 -18.34 16.24
CA MET A 830 31.36 -18.91 15.03
C MET A 830 31.53 -18.02 13.79
N ILE A 831 31.48 -16.70 13.92
CA ILE A 831 31.70 -15.77 12.80
C ILE A 831 33.19 -15.72 12.45
N LYS A 832 34.05 -15.73 13.46
CA LYS A 832 35.51 -15.73 13.32
C LYS A 832 36.01 -16.97 12.57
N GLU A 833 35.57 -18.16 12.98
CA GLU A 833 35.84 -19.43 12.30
C GLU A 833 35.41 -19.40 10.83
N ARG A 834 34.27 -18.77 10.52
CA ARG A 834 33.79 -18.62 9.14
C ARG A 834 34.63 -17.68 8.30
N ILE A 835 35.10 -16.57 8.88
CA ILE A 835 36.02 -15.64 8.22
C ILE A 835 37.35 -16.36 7.91
N GLN A 836 37.88 -17.13 8.87
CA GLN A 836 39.08 -17.94 8.66
C GLN A 836 38.88 -18.99 7.57
N ALA A 837 37.79 -19.77 7.64
CA ALA A 837 37.45 -20.78 6.64
C ALA A 837 37.32 -20.17 5.24
N HIS A 838 36.76 -18.95 5.15
CA HIS A 838 36.65 -18.21 3.91
C HIS A 838 38.01 -17.81 3.32
N ILE A 839 38.93 -17.28 4.14
CA ILE A 839 40.30 -16.96 3.75
C ILE A 839 41.04 -18.23 3.28
N VAL A 840 40.88 -19.33 4.01
CA VAL A 840 41.50 -20.64 3.69
C VAL A 840 40.94 -21.20 2.38
N ALA A 841 39.64 -21.11 2.13
CA ALA A 841 39.00 -21.56 0.89
C ALA A 841 39.50 -20.78 -0.34
N GLY A 842 39.77 -19.47 -0.18
CA GLY A 842 40.44 -18.64 -1.19
C GLY A 842 41.94 -18.94 -1.35
N ARG A 843 42.49 -19.97 -0.67
CA ARG A 843 43.93 -20.25 -0.58
C ARG A 843 44.74 -19.04 -0.14
N GLN A 844 44.20 -18.25 0.78
CA GLN A 844 44.74 -16.97 1.25
C GLN A 844 44.67 -15.82 0.23
N TYR A 845 44.05 -15.97 -0.94
CA TYR A 845 43.92 -14.89 -1.93
C TYR A 845 42.46 -14.54 -2.18
N LEU A 846 42.11 -13.26 -2.14
CA LEU A 846 40.76 -12.77 -2.45
C LEU A 846 40.79 -11.50 -3.32
N PRO A 847 39.87 -11.35 -4.30
CA PRO A 847 39.80 -10.14 -5.11
C PRO A 847 39.46 -8.92 -4.26
N LYS A 848 40.14 -7.78 -4.49
CA LYS A 848 39.81 -6.54 -3.77
C LYS A 848 38.38 -6.08 -4.00
N SER A 849 37.85 -6.28 -5.20
CA SER A 849 36.46 -5.97 -5.55
C SER A 849 35.42 -6.70 -4.69
N ALA A 850 35.80 -7.80 -4.04
CA ALA A 850 34.94 -8.52 -3.12
C ALA A 850 34.90 -7.91 -1.71
N GLY A 851 35.81 -6.98 -1.38
CA GLY A 851 35.97 -6.42 -0.04
C GLY A 851 36.79 -7.33 0.90
N LEU A 852 37.13 -6.80 2.08
CA LEU A 852 37.82 -7.57 3.11
C LEU A 852 36.82 -8.43 3.92
N PRO A 853 37.05 -9.74 4.10
CA PRO A 853 36.12 -10.64 4.78
C PRO A 853 35.76 -10.21 6.21
N GLY A 854 34.47 -10.05 6.50
CA GLY A 854 34.00 -9.62 7.82
C GLY A 854 33.79 -8.12 7.98
N MET A 855 34.26 -7.29 7.02
CA MET A 855 34.02 -5.84 7.01
C MET A 855 32.66 -5.44 6.39
N HIS A 856 31.83 -6.39 6.01
CA HIS A 856 30.53 -6.09 5.41
C HIS A 856 29.42 -5.95 6.47
N ALA A 857 28.40 -5.14 6.16
CA ALA A 857 27.26 -4.81 7.01
C ALA A 857 26.57 -6.06 7.59
N GLU A 858 26.44 -7.10 6.78
CA GLU A 858 25.89 -8.40 7.17
C GLU A 858 26.68 -9.12 8.27
N SER A 859 28.02 -9.03 8.24
CA SER A 859 28.90 -9.75 9.16
C SER A 859 28.90 -9.05 10.51
N ILE A 860 28.89 -7.71 10.46
CA ILE A 860 28.77 -6.83 11.62
C ILE A 860 27.41 -7.02 12.29
N GLY A 861 26.33 -7.01 11.51
CA GLY A 861 25.00 -7.17 12.07
C GLY A 861 24.72 -8.58 12.59
N ALA A 862 25.27 -9.62 11.97
CA ALA A 862 25.19 -10.98 12.51
C ALA A 862 25.95 -11.10 13.85
N HIS A 863 27.12 -10.46 13.95
CA HIS A 863 27.90 -10.39 15.19
C HIS A 863 27.11 -9.71 16.31
N LEU A 864 26.51 -8.56 16.02
CA LEU A 864 25.67 -7.80 16.94
C LEU A 864 24.43 -8.58 17.35
N ALA A 865 23.74 -9.20 16.38
CA ALA A 865 22.50 -9.90 16.67
C ALA A 865 22.71 -11.09 17.62
N LEU A 866 23.80 -11.84 17.43
CA LEU A 866 24.18 -12.95 18.31
C LEU A 866 24.59 -12.49 19.70
N ALA A 867 25.31 -11.38 19.79
CA ALA A 867 25.69 -10.78 21.05
C ALA A 867 24.47 -10.37 21.88
N PHE A 868 23.55 -9.64 21.25
CA PHE A 868 22.32 -9.20 21.89
C PHE A 868 21.43 -10.38 22.28
N GLN A 869 21.29 -11.38 21.40
CA GLN A 869 20.53 -12.58 21.73
C GLN A 869 21.10 -13.30 22.97
N LYS A 870 22.42 -13.55 23.01
CA LYS A 870 23.07 -14.18 24.17
C LYS A 870 22.82 -13.38 25.45
N SER A 871 22.95 -12.05 25.38
CA SER A 871 22.71 -11.18 26.52
C SER A 871 21.26 -11.20 26.99
N MET A 872 20.29 -11.41 26.09
CA MET A 872 18.86 -11.42 26.42
C MET A 872 18.36 -12.79 26.88
N THR A 873 18.81 -13.87 26.25
CA THR A 873 18.23 -15.21 26.43
C THR A 873 19.14 -16.15 27.23
N GLY A 874 20.39 -15.75 27.51
CA GLY A 874 21.41 -16.58 28.16
C GLY A 874 21.99 -17.68 27.26
N ALA A 875 21.49 -17.84 26.03
CA ALA A 875 21.93 -18.83 25.05
C ALA A 875 22.24 -18.18 23.71
N LEU A 876 23.28 -18.68 23.03
CA LEU A 876 23.57 -18.33 21.64
C LEU A 876 22.79 -19.28 20.74
N ASP A 877 21.74 -18.79 20.08
CA ASP A 877 20.97 -19.57 19.10
C ASP A 877 20.81 -18.80 17.78
N PRO A 878 21.82 -18.84 16.90
CA PRO A 878 21.87 -18.08 15.65
C PRO A 878 20.63 -18.20 14.75
N SER A 879 19.91 -19.29 14.90
CA SER A 879 18.76 -19.67 14.09
C SER A 879 17.48 -18.90 14.43
N GLN A 880 17.47 -18.14 15.53
CA GLN A 880 16.35 -17.24 15.86
C GLN A 880 16.52 -15.86 15.24
N ILE A 881 17.68 -15.51 14.70
CA ILE A 881 17.97 -14.17 14.19
C ILE A 881 17.46 -14.02 12.76
N LEU A 882 16.61 -13.02 12.53
CA LEU A 882 16.17 -12.61 11.20
C LEU A 882 17.17 -11.61 10.60
N VAL A 883 17.50 -11.78 9.32
CA VAL A 883 18.43 -10.91 8.60
C VAL A 883 17.75 -10.29 7.38
N VAL A 884 17.93 -8.99 7.21
CA VAL A 884 17.41 -8.19 6.09
C VAL A 884 18.61 -7.55 5.39
N THR A 885 18.70 -7.61 4.06
CA THR A 885 19.79 -6.99 3.29
C THR A 885 19.28 -6.32 2.02
N GLN A 886 19.97 -5.28 1.53
CA GLN A 886 19.61 -4.52 0.33
C GLN A 886 20.78 -4.37 -0.67
N LYS A 887 20.53 -4.68 -1.95
CA LYS A 887 21.52 -4.57 -3.06
C LYS A 887 21.59 -3.16 -3.66
N LEU A 888 22.76 -2.79 -4.20
CA LEU A 888 22.92 -1.61 -5.07
C LEU A 888 22.58 -1.97 -6.55
N LYS A 889 21.83 -1.07 -7.21
CA LYS A 889 21.31 -1.07 -8.60
C LYS A 889 22.00 -1.99 -9.64
N GLY A 890 21.23 -2.77 -10.43
CA GLY A 890 21.71 -3.32 -11.74
C GLY A 890 21.21 -4.67 -12.28
N ALA A 891 20.52 -5.53 -11.52
CA ALA A 891 20.15 -6.88 -12.00
C ALA A 891 18.80 -6.91 -12.74
N LYS A 892 18.75 -7.57 -13.92
CA LYS A 892 17.52 -7.75 -14.72
C LYS A 892 16.74 -9.03 -14.39
N VAL A 893 17.25 -9.89 -13.49
CA VAL A 893 16.60 -11.10 -12.96
C VAL A 893 16.99 -11.28 -11.48
N ALA A 894 16.11 -11.84 -10.65
CA ALA A 894 16.41 -12.19 -9.26
C ALA A 894 17.42 -13.35 -9.20
N LEU A 895 18.54 -13.16 -8.48
CA LEU A 895 19.57 -14.18 -8.24
C LEU A 895 19.79 -14.38 -6.74
N ASP A 896 20.24 -15.57 -6.38
CA ASP A 896 20.33 -16.05 -5.00
C ASP A 896 21.45 -15.38 -4.18
N PHE A 897 21.25 -15.10 -2.88
CA PHE A 897 22.25 -14.38 -2.05
C PHE A 897 22.28 -14.72 -0.54
N PRO A 898 23.41 -15.24 -0.04
CA PRO A 898 23.84 -15.13 1.37
C PRO A 898 25.17 -14.38 1.46
N ALA A 899 25.27 -13.38 2.33
CA ALA A 899 26.17 -12.26 2.11
C ALA A 899 27.69 -12.48 2.36
N CYS A 900 28.12 -13.59 3.00
CA CYS A 900 29.54 -14.00 2.90
C CYS A 900 29.92 -14.63 1.54
N PHE A 901 28.95 -14.89 0.66
CA PHE A 901 29.20 -15.47 -0.67
C PHE A 901 29.56 -14.46 -1.74
N ASN A 902 29.51 -13.15 -1.46
CA ASN A 902 30.02 -12.19 -2.44
C ASN A 902 31.55 -12.27 -2.61
N CYS A 903 32.24 -12.82 -1.61
CA CYS A 903 33.63 -13.25 -1.75
C CYS A 903 33.77 -14.73 -2.16
N ALA A 904 32.72 -15.55 -2.09
CA ALA A 904 32.76 -17.00 -2.31
C ALA A 904 32.16 -17.44 -3.64
N ASN A 905 32.67 -16.90 -4.75
CA ASN A 905 32.72 -17.64 -6.00
C ASN A 905 33.77 -18.78 -5.99
N ILE A 906 34.10 -19.32 -4.81
CA ILE A 906 35.22 -20.27 -4.59
C ILE A 906 34.77 -21.50 -3.79
N LEU A 907 33.56 -22.02 -4.02
CA LEU A 907 33.20 -23.41 -3.72
C LEU A 907 32.20 -23.94 -4.77
N MET A 908 32.64 -24.01 -6.02
CA MET A 908 32.07 -24.90 -7.03
C MET A 908 33.18 -25.89 -7.41
N GLY A 909 33.08 -27.12 -6.90
CA GLY A 909 33.88 -28.24 -7.41
C GLY A 909 33.41 -28.64 -8.82
N PRO A 910 34.26 -29.31 -9.63
CA PRO A 910 33.91 -29.71 -10.99
C PRO A 910 33.08 -31.00 -11.05
N ASP A 911 32.30 -31.12 -12.14
CA ASP A 911 31.32 -32.13 -12.60
C ASP A 911 31.33 -33.58 -12.08
N ASP A 912 30.09 -34.08 -11.91
CA ASP A 912 29.54 -35.41 -12.19
C ASP A 912 30.37 -36.67 -11.88
N SER A 913 30.14 -37.24 -10.70
CA SER A 913 29.65 -38.63 -10.55
C SER A 913 29.42 -39.00 -9.09
N GLN A 914 28.17 -39.35 -8.77
CA GLN A 914 27.66 -39.90 -7.50
C GLN A 914 27.61 -38.94 -6.28
N GLY A 915 26.38 -38.72 -5.80
CA GLY A 915 26.09 -38.21 -4.44
C GLY A 915 25.46 -36.81 -4.41
N ASP A 916 24.26 -36.73 -3.86
CA ASP A 916 23.39 -35.55 -3.77
C ASP A 916 24.03 -34.34 -3.08
N PHE A 917 24.35 -33.29 -3.84
CA PHE A 917 24.45 -31.92 -3.33
C PHE A 917 23.89 -30.94 -4.37
N LYS A 918 22.78 -30.27 -4.04
CA LYS A 918 22.23 -29.16 -4.83
C LYS A 918 22.53 -27.81 -4.15
N PRO A 919 22.89 -26.76 -4.92
CA PRO A 919 23.22 -25.43 -4.41
C PRO A 919 22.03 -24.71 -3.76
N PHE A 920 22.32 -23.82 -2.81
CA PHE A 920 21.35 -22.95 -2.12
C PHE A 920 20.65 -21.98 -3.08
N GLY A 921 19.33 -21.79 -2.90
CA GLY A 921 18.57 -20.72 -3.55
C GLY A 921 17.86 -19.80 -2.55
N VAL A 922 18.13 -18.48 -2.59
CA VAL A 922 17.53 -17.43 -1.75
C VAL A 922 17.38 -16.11 -2.53
N ARG A 923 16.16 -15.75 -2.96
CA ARG A 923 15.86 -14.55 -3.78
C ARG A 923 15.97 -13.23 -3.01
N THR A 924 16.34 -12.14 -3.69
CA THR A 924 16.36 -10.76 -3.15
C THR A 924 14.95 -10.12 -3.03
N GLY A 925 14.59 -9.68 -1.83
CA GLY A 925 13.34 -9.06 -1.37
C GLY A 925 13.33 -9.06 0.17
N ARG A 926 12.25 -8.67 0.88
CA ARG A 926 12.16 -8.95 2.33
C ARG A 926 12.15 -10.49 2.49
N VAL A 927 13.27 -11.07 2.91
CA VAL A 927 13.40 -12.53 3.06
C VAL A 927 13.30 -12.87 4.53
N ASP A 928 12.21 -13.54 4.90
CA ASP A 928 12.14 -14.24 6.19
C ASP A 928 13.02 -15.49 6.14
N LEU A 929 14.24 -15.37 6.65
CA LEU A 929 15.12 -16.50 6.91
C LEU A 929 14.59 -17.26 8.13
N THR A 930 13.83 -18.33 7.89
CA THR A 930 13.34 -19.18 8.98
C THR A 930 14.47 -20.05 9.55
N HIS A 931 14.37 -20.34 10.84
CA HIS A 931 15.30 -21.15 11.66
C HIS A 931 15.75 -22.47 10.99
N SER A 932 14.85 -23.16 10.28
CA SER A 932 15.13 -24.41 9.54
C SER A 932 16.05 -24.20 8.32
N ARG A 933 15.87 -23.08 7.61
CA ARG A 933 16.67 -22.71 6.43
C ARG A 933 18.06 -22.23 6.82
N TRP A 934 18.17 -21.52 7.94
CA TRP A 934 19.45 -21.16 8.53
C TRP A 934 20.24 -22.39 9.02
N ASN A 935 19.62 -23.27 9.81
CA ASN A 935 20.31 -24.47 10.34
C ASN A 935 20.70 -25.48 9.25
N SER A 936 19.88 -25.66 8.21
CA SER A 936 20.24 -26.52 7.07
C SER A 936 21.36 -25.91 6.21
N ALA A 937 21.50 -24.58 6.19
CA ALA A 937 22.58 -23.90 5.49
C ALA A 937 23.93 -23.94 6.21
N VAL A 938 23.90 -24.17 7.52
CA VAL A 938 25.06 -24.06 8.41
C VAL A 938 25.59 -25.44 8.86
N ARG A 939 24.74 -26.46 8.95
CA ARG A 939 25.08 -27.81 9.47
C ARG A 939 26.28 -28.54 8.83
N PRO A 940 26.63 -28.36 7.55
CA PRO A 940 27.77 -29.08 6.95
C PRO A 940 29.16 -28.54 7.36
N PHE A 941 29.22 -27.43 8.11
CA PHE A 941 30.46 -26.69 8.42
C PHE A 941 30.66 -26.43 9.93
N ILE A 942 29.86 -27.10 10.77
CA ILE A 942 30.08 -27.34 12.21
C ILE A 942 30.51 -28.81 12.31
#